data_AF-A0A1R2CDH9-F1
#
_entry.id   AF-A0A1R2CDH9-F1
#
_cell.length_a   1.000
_cell.length_b   1.000
_cell.length_c   1.000
_cell.angle_alpha   90.00
_cell.angle_beta   90.00
_cell.angle_gamma   90.00
#
_symmetry.space_group_name_H-M   'P 1'
#
loop_
_entity.id
_entity.type
_entity.pdbx_description
1 polymer ?
#
loop_
_entity_poly.entity_id
_entity_poly.type
_entity_poly.pdbx_seq_one_letter_code
_entity_poly.pdbx_strand_id
1 'polypeptide(L)'
;MEESIHSGGDDVIDLLREKVRTQAQRLRQLEQYKILCEQRIQDLMPGHTLPVKPEDIGSECRNDLIEELQYAKSKIERLQQELYSNNTQVPLAENYTFPHPSTDLTFAQLKELYSAIYFQHSKALQEKKNLEDCLKAEIQLSEEQKTYIDVLKQSIESNSVMSICEFKDTIRQSKESSFVKGIKFESLEEFENHKAKSLDEDPTGSNMQEYMKEREKTDLYLQEAAEALQYAEDEVQKLEVRNSKLLEELDYFKENEKRLNDLIEEFEEKKKQMINTIEKLERNENQISYDKGKLEEKAKEIEGVNKELKDKLKKVEDQYEELEKSYKKLEIQSVDGERALKDLQLTQRSKDSQTRTLENDLEVLRLNKKELSGKISSLENDVKMLNKNLEVTRTDLFETKEKLYQTNSKNTDLESQCDKYMKKSTELEFKLEKSDQYLKSKEETIIKLKKQFSESQAFYEKKTKEFQDTIIDLTKKSNEFQLKNTTLDSKYKKNDEILTKLKSDLEKSSKDLQNAKIEIQNYREQLNKSFSFKEQLESEVKSLEYFISQERSARNSLAEDTISTKIQIQELEKDKTLYMTKSLMLENEIEDMKIEYENFKLQNIKILADLTQESRSKKNLQDENIQYKETNALLENYRYDIETSKKTLVMFCNNFGSVCLGSLSFNSLISEQLKEQIFKNNKDDNVSIAQWVEIMCNELEILLRGQLKFKEESALLRQQIENFKEKFKCLQEDYDENDVNRKALITQIESLGIDYEKLITENQIISNRLQITSTELNNLRKKSQNTKTNYKTVFEEANEANCKIFALKKRLENETVLRKKCEIELSHLNDEKDLLNKVLIRLEKCIEPDELENIYSSILNSRNVIPELQRFSLVKTSKDRDLRSFSYDLYQPGYDFS
;
A
#
# COMPACT_ATOMS: atom_id res chain seq x y z
N MET A 1 -4.64 -6.68 29.55
CA MET A 1 -3.94 -7.91 29.06
C MET A 1 -4.99 -8.82 28.44
N GLU A 2 -5.78 -8.29 27.49
CA GLU A 2 -7.15 -8.77 27.23
C GLU A 2 -7.53 -8.86 25.74
N GLU A 3 -6.72 -8.32 24.83
CA GLU A 3 -7.04 -8.29 23.38
C GLU A 3 -6.87 -9.65 22.68
N SER A 4 -6.44 -10.70 23.38
CA SER A 4 -6.04 -12.00 22.82
C SER A 4 -7.19 -13.02 22.63
N ILE A 5 -8.45 -12.64 22.89
CA ILE A 5 -9.58 -13.60 22.96
C ILE A 5 -10.53 -13.51 21.74
N HIS A 6 -10.55 -12.38 21.02
CA HIS A 6 -11.56 -12.14 19.97
C HIS A 6 -11.29 -12.79 18.61
N SER A 7 -10.09 -13.34 18.35
CA SER A 7 -9.75 -13.92 17.04
C SER A 7 -10.28 -15.35 16.82
N GLY A 8 -10.75 -16.05 17.87
CA GLY A 8 -11.14 -17.46 17.78
C GLY A 8 -12.53 -17.75 17.20
N GLY A 9 -13.29 -16.71 16.80
CA GLY A 9 -14.63 -16.87 16.24
C GLY A 9 -14.63 -17.15 14.73
N ASP A 10 -13.86 -16.39 13.97
CA ASP A 10 -13.84 -16.47 12.50
C ASP A 10 -13.25 -17.80 12.01
N ASP A 11 -12.22 -18.33 12.69
CA ASP A 11 -11.62 -19.65 12.41
C ASP A 11 -12.69 -20.77 12.37
N VAL A 12 -13.70 -20.72 13.24
CA VAL A 12 -14.77 -21.73 13.30
C VAL A 12 -15.77 -21.55 12.15
N ILE A 13 -16.07 -20.31 11.78
CA ILE A 13 -16.97 -19.98 10.67
C ILE A 13 -16.33 -20.40 9.33
N ASP A 14 -15.04 -20.15 9.15
CA ASP A 14 -14.33 -20.55 7.94
C ASP A 14 -14.05 -22.07 7.90
N LEU A 15 -13.83 -22.76 9.03
CA LEU A 15 -13.84 -24.23 9.06
C LEU A 15 -15.19 -24.82 8.61
N LEU A 16 -16.31 -24.21 9.04
CA LEU A 16 -17.65 -24.65 8.64
C LEU A 16 -17.91 -24.39 7.14
N ARG A 17 -17.51 -23.22 6.62
CA ARG A 17 -17.58 -22.89 5.19
C ARG A 17 -16.76 -23.87 4.35
N GLU A 18 -15.55 -24.24 4.79
CA GLU A 18 -14.69 -25.16 4.07
C GLU A 18 -15.21 -26.60 4.12
N LYS A 19 -15.77 -27.05 5.25
CA LYS A 19 -16.51 -28.33 5.34
C LYS A 19 -17.71 -28.38 4.38
N VAL A 20 -18.48 -27.28 4.26
CA VAL A 20 -19.62 -27.19 3.32
C VAL A 20 -19.13 -27.27 1.87
N ARG A 21 -18.02 -26.61 1.52
CA ARG A 21 -17.38 -26.72 0.19
C ARG A 21 -16.96 -28.16 -0.11
N THR A 22 -16.29 -28.85 0.82
CA THR A 22 -15.86 -30.25 0.60
C THR A 22 -17.04 -31.20 0.45
N GLN A 23 -18.11 -31.05 1.23
CA GLN A 23 -19.33 -31.85 1.05
C GLN A 23 -20.01 -31.60 -0.30
N ALA A 24 -20.13 -30.33 -0.72
CA ALA A 24 -20.68 -29.98 -2.03
C ALA A 24 -19.82 -30.51 -3.19
N GLN A 25 -18.49 -30.55 -3.04
CA GLN A 25 -17.58 -31.13 -4.03
C GLN A 25 -17.70 -32.66 -4.10
N ARG A 26 -17.82 -33.35 -2.95
CA ARG A 26 -18.06 -34.80 -2.87
C ARG A 26 -19.40 -35.20 -3.51
N LEU A 27 -20.45 -34.40 -3.35
CA LEU A 27 -21.75 -34.63 -4.01
C LEU A 27 -21.61 -34.59 -5.54
N ARG A 28 -20.94 -33.57 -6.10
CA ARG A 28 -20.70 -33.49 -7.56
C ARG A 28 -19.88 -34.68 -8.09
N GLN A 29 -18.91 -35.16 -7.32
CA GLN A 29 -18.14 -36.36 -7.69
C GLN A 29 -18.99 -37.63 -7.71
N LEU A 30 -19.90 -37.80 -6.74
CA LEU A 30 -20.86 -38.92 -6.73
C LEU A 30 -21.88 -38.82 -7.87
N GLU A 31 -22.30 -37.62 -8.24
CA GLU A 31 -23.21 -37.37 -9.36
C GLU A 31 -22.54 -37.63 -10.73
N GLN A 32 -21.28 -37.21 -10.90
CA GLN A 32 -20.45 -37.59 -12.05
C GLN A 32 -20.21 -39.10 -12.12
N TYR A 33 -19.99 -39.76 -10.97
CA TYR A 33 -19.83 -41.21 -10.91
C TYR A 33 -21.14 -41.94 -11.27
N LYS A 34 -22.30 -41.44 -10.82
CA LYS A 34 -23.62 -41.93 -11.26
C LYS A 34 -23.77 -41.86 -12.78
N ILE A 35 -23.45 -40.73 -13.40
CA ILE A 35 -23.52 -40.55 -14.86
C ILE A 35 -22.61 -41.55 -15.58
N LEU A 36 -21.38 -41.76 -15.08
CA LEU A 36 -20.45 -42.76 -15.62
C LEU A 36 -21.01 -44.20 -15.49
N CYS A 37 -21.67 -44.54 -14.37
CA CYS A 37 -22.34 -45.82 -14.21
C CYS A 37 -23.53 -45.98 -15.16
N GLU A 38 -24.36 -44.95 -15.34
CA GLU A 38 -25.51 -44.97 -16.25
C GLU A 38 -25.06 -45.11 -17.72
N GLN A 39 -24.02 -44.38 -18.14
CA GLN A 39 -23.36 -44.57 -19.44
C GLN A 39 -22.81 -45.99 -19.59
N ARG A 40 -22.15 -46.53 -18.55
CA ARG A 40 -21.54 -47.86 -18.62
C ARG A 40 -22.56 -49.00 -18.62
N ILE A 41 -23.73 -48.79 -18.02
CA ILE A 41 -24.87 -49.71 -18.13
C ILE A 41 -25.47 -49.63 -19.54
N GLN A 42 -25.52 -48.45 -20.16
CA GLN A 42 -25.99 -48.28 -21.54
C GLN A 42 -25.01 -48.88 -22.58
N ASP A 43 -23.70 -48.82 -22.35
CA ASP A 43 -22.67 -49.56 -23.12
C ASP A 43 -22.92 -51.08 -23.11
N LEU A 44 -23.27 -51.63 -21.94
CA LEU A 44 -23.40 -53.07 -21.70
C LEU A 44 -24.78 -53.62 -22.07
N MET A 45 -25.83 -52.79 -21.95
CA MET A 45 -27.21 -53.10 -22.30
C MET A 45 -27.87 -51.89 -22.99
N PRO A 46 -27.73 -51.73 -24.32
CA PRO A 46 -28.24 -50.57 -25.06
C PRO A 46 -29.77 -50.35 -25.02
N GLY A 47 -30.54 -51.31 -24.49
CA GLY A 47 -31.99 -51.22 -24.29
C GLY A 47 -32.44 -50.88 -22.85
N HIS A 48 -31.52 -50.58 -21.93
CA HIS A 48 -31.87 -50.28 -20.54
C HIS A 48 -32.55 -48.90 -20.42
N THR A 49 -33.68 -48.82 -19.71
CA THR A 49 -34.33 -47.53 -19.43
C THR A 49 -33.55 -46.76 -18.37
N LEU A 50 -33.20 -45.50 -18.63
CA LEU A 50 -32.59 -44.60 -17.65
C LEU A 50 -33.65 -43.63 -17.06
N PRO A 51 -33.48 -43.14 -15.81
CA PRO A 51 -32.41 -43.48 -14.87
C PRO A 51 -32.54 -44.92 -14.33
N VAL A 52 -31.41 -45.50 -13.93
CA VAL A 52 -31.37 -46.86 -13.35
C VAL A 52 -32.15 -46.88 -12.03
N LYS A 53 -33.09 -47.81 -11.89
CA LYS A 53 -33.96 -47.91 -10.72
C LYS A 53 -33.32 -48.79 -9.64
N PRO A 54 -33.75 -48.66 -8.36
CA PRO A 54 -33.36 -49.58 -7.29
C PRO A 54 -33.82 -51.04 -7.51
N GLU A 55 -34.68 -51.28 -8.49
CA GLU A 55 -35.10 -52.62 -8.94
C GLU A 55 -34.04 -53.27 -9.84
N ASP A 56 -33.36 -52.48 -10.66
CA ASP A 56 -32.51 -52.96 -11.76
C ASP A 56 -31.11 -53.41 -11.29
N ILE A 57 -30.71 -53.02 -10.07
CA ILE A 57 -29.36 -53.22 -9.50
C ILE A 57 -29.21 -54.59 -8.80
N GLY A 58 -30.30 -55.35 -8.67
CA GLY A 58 -30.33 -56.65 -7.97
C GLY A 58 -30.86 -56.52 -6.54
N SER A 59 -31.88 -57.32 -6.21
CA SER A 59 -32.80 -57.05 -5.10
C SER A 59 -32.35 -57.51 -3.71
N GLU A 60 -31.12 -57.98 -3.52
CA GLU A 60 -30.66 -58.59 -2.25
C GLU A 60 -29.88 -57.66 -1.32
N CYS A 61 -29.39 -56.50 -1.78
CA CYS A 61 -28.81 -55.46 -0.92
C CYS A 61 -29.84 -54.35 -0.59
N ARG A 62 -30.97 -54.73 0.02
CA ARG A 62 -32.07 -53.82 0.35
C ARG A 62 -32.24 -53.67 1.87
N ASN A 63 -31.69 -52.58 2.40
CA ASN A 63 -32.36 -51.60 3.28
C ASN A 63 -31.36 -50.47 3.64
N ASP A 64 -30.22 -50.85 4.22
CA ASP A 64 -29.24 -49.96 4.86
C ASP A 64 -28.84 -48.75 4.01
N LEU A 65 -28.54 -48.95 2.72
CA LEU A 65 -28.09 -47.87 1.83
C LEU A 65 -29.21 -46.86 1.48
N ILE A 66 -30.47 -47.29 1.52
CA ILE A 66 -31.63 -46.41 1.30
C ILE A 66 -31.96 -45.67 2.59
N GLU A 67 -31.86 -46.34 3.75
CA GLU A 67 -31.98 -45.70 5.05
C GLU A 67 -30.85 -44.68 5.30
N GLU A 68 -29.59 -44.99 4.95
CA GLU A 68 -28.46 -44.06 5.07
C GLU A 68 -28.64 -42.83 4.17
N LEU A 69 -29.18 -42.99 2.95
CA LEU A 69 -29.45 -41.87 2.03
C LEU A 69 -30.66 -41.03 2.49
N GLN A 70 -31.70 -41.65 3.05
CA GLN A 70 -32.82 -40.93 3.69
C GLN A 70 -32.39 -40.23 4.99
N TYR A 71 -31.52 -40.85 5.78
CA TYR A 71 -30.93 -40.28 6.99
C TYR A 71 -30.02 -39.10 6.66
N ALA A 72 -29.18 -39.20 5.62
CA ALA A 72 -28.36 -38.11 5.12
C ALA A 72 -29.23 -36.92 4.66
N LYS A 73 -30.30 -37.15 3.89
CA LYS A 73 -31.28 -36.12 3.52
C LYS A 73 -31.93 -35.48 4.75
N SER A 74 -32.43 -36.30 5.68
CA SER A 74 -33.05 -35.82 6.93
C SER A 74 -32.08 -35.03 7.82
N LYS A 75 -30.79 -35.39 7.82
CA LYS A 75 -29.74 -34.69 8.56
C LYS A 75 -29.38 -33.35 7.90
N ILE A 76 -29.32 -33.29 6.57
CA ILE A 76 -29.16 -32.03 5.83
C ILE A 76 -30.35 -31.11 6.06
N GLU A 77 -31.58 -31.63 6.01
CA GLU A 77 -32.81 -30.86 6.22
C GLU A 77 -32.92 -30.32 7.65
N ARG A 78 -32.50 -31.09 8.67
CA ARG A 78 -32.33 -30.58 10.06
C ARG A 78 -31.26 -29.51 10.16
N LEU A 79 -30.08 -29.69 9.57
CA LEU A 79 -29.01 -28.69 9.61
C LEU A 79 -29.42 -27.38 8.90
N GLN A 80 -30.24 -27.48 7.84
CA GLN A 80 -30.87 -26.33 7.20
C GLN A 80 -31.91 -25.68 8.10
N GLN A 81 -32.80 -26.45 8.76
CA GLN A 81 -33.73 -25.92 9.75
C GLN A 81 -33.02 -25.24 10.92
N GLU A 82 -31.93 -25.81 11.45
CA GLU A 82 -31.13 -25.22 12.52
C GLU A 82 -30.48 -23.89 12.08
N LEU A 83 -29.94 -23.83 10.86
CA LEU A 83 -29.42 -22.59 10.27
C LEU A 83 -30.51 -21.52 10.09
N TYR A 84 -31.72 -21.89 9.65
CA TYR A 84 -32.84 -20.95 9.55
C TYR A 84 -33.37 -20.52 10.93
N SER A 85 -33.47 -21.43 11.91
CA SER A 85 -33.93 -21.09 13.25
C SER A 85 -32.92 -20.24 14.03
N ASN A 86 -31.62 -20.43 13.83
CA ASN A 86 -30.59 -19.59 14.43
C ASN A 86 -30.57 -18.15 13.87
N ASN A 87 -31.16 -17.92 12.69
CA ASN A 87 -31.45 -16.59 12.17
C ASN A 87 -32.77 -15.99 12.69
N THR A 88 -33.59 -16.74 13.45
CA THR A 88 -34.93 -16.31 13.87
C THR A 88 -35.00 -16.05 15.38
N GLN A 89 -34.59 -14.83 15.76
CA GLN A 89 -34.97 -14.10 16.99
C GLN A 89 -35.10 -14.90 18.31
N VAL A 90 -34.10 -14.79 19.19
CA VAL A 90 -34.38 -14.69 20.64
C VAL A 90 -34.86 -13.26 20.90
N PRO A 91 -36.01 -13.03 21.59
CA PRO A 91 -36.61 -11.71 21.72
C PRO A 91 -35.90 -10.82 22.76
N LEU A 92 -34.71 -10.34 22.40
CA LEU A 92 -34.13 -9.09 22.90
C LEU A 92 -34.28 -8.06 21.77
N ALA A 93 -34.87 -6.90 22.06
CA ALA A 93 -35.35 -5.97 21.03
C ALA A 93 -34.23 -5.57 20.06
N GLU A 94 -34.56 -5.54 18.76
CA GLU A 94 -33.63 -5.38 17.62
C GLU A 94 -32.86 -4.03 17.57
N ASN A 95 -33.06 -3.17 18.58
CA ASN A 95 -32.42 -1.87 18.75
C ASN A 95 -31.46 -1.81 19.96
N TYR A 96 -31.17 -2.92 20.65
CA TYR A 96 -30.25 -2.91 21.80
C TYR A 96 -28.77 -2.89 21.39
N THR A 97 -28.31 -1.76 20.84
CA THR A 97 -26.88 -1.48 20.68
C THR A 97 -26.20 -1.40 22.03
N PHE A 98 -25.07 -2.10 22.20
CA PHE A 98 -24.24 -1.97 23.41
C PHE A 98 -23.85 -0.49 23.63
N PRO A 99 -24.05 0.07 24.84
CA PRO A 99 -23.57 1.40 25.18
C PRO A 99 -22.06 1.50 24.98
N HIS A 100 -21.58 2.63 24.45
CA HIS A 100 -20.15 2.89 24.29
C HIS A 100 -19.44 2.77 25.66
N PRO A 101 -18.22 2.18 25.77
CA PRO A 101 -17.56 1.92 27.06
C PRO A 101 -17.22 3.17 27.90
N SER A 102 -17.52 4.37 27.41
CA SER A 102 -17.43 5.65 28.12
C SER A 102 -18.80 6.21 28.56
N THR A 103 -19.85 5.40 28.59
CA THR A 103 -21.21 5.81 28.98
C THR A 103 -21.44 5.49 30.45
N ASP A 104 -21.78 6.49 31.27
CA ASP A 104 -22.09 6.28 32.69
C ASP A 104 -23.41 5.52 32.88
N LEU A 105 -23.32 4.19 32.98
CA LEU A 105 -24.46 3.31 33.22
C LEU A 105 -24.83 3.25 34.71
N THR A 106 -26.13 3.34 34.99
CA THR A 106 -26.63 3.11 36.36
C THR A 106 -26.44 1.66 36.78
N PHE A 107 -26.29 1.40 38.09
CA PHE A 107 -26.11 0.04 38.61
C PHE A 107 -27.23 -0.94 38.22
N ALA A 108 -28.46 -0.45 38.01
CA ALA A 108 -29.57 -1.25 37.50
C ALA A 108 -29.32 -1.72 36.07
N GLN A 109 -28.98 -0.79 35.16
CA GLN A 109 -28.62 -1.09 33.78
C GLN A 109 -27.40 -2.00 33.71
N LEU A 110 -26.36 -1.73 34.51
CA LEU A 110 -25.15 -2.56 34.56
C LEU A 110 -25.45 -4.01 34.98
N LYS A 111 -26.36 -4.21 35.95
CA LYS A 111 -26.81 -5.53 36.40
C LYS A 111 -27.63 -6.26 35.33
N GLU A 112 -28.50 -5.54 34.62
CA GLU A 112 -29.29 -6.07 33.51
C GLU A 112 -28.38 -6.51 32.35
N LEU A 113 -27.44 -5.65 31.95
CA LEU A 113 -26.46 -5.91 30.90
C LEU A 113 -25.52 -7.08 31.27
N TYR A 114 -25.08 -7.17 32.54
CA TYR A 114 -24.35 -8.33 33.06
C TYR A 114 -25.19 -9.62 33.00
N SER A 115 -26.50 -9.56 33.31
CA SER A 115 -27.38 -10.73 33.21
C SER A 115 -27.60 -11.20 31.75
N ALA A 116 -27.68 -10.26 30.80
CA ALA A 116 -27.76 -10.56 29.38
C ALA A 116 -26.47 -11.21 28.85
N ILE A 117 -25.30 -10.64 29.20
CA ILE A 117 -23.98 -11.23 28.87
C ILE A 117 -23.84 -12.62 29.49
N TYR A 118 -24.22 -12.79 30.77
CA TYR A 118 -24.15 -14.08 31.46
C TYR A 118 -25.05 -15.14 30.80
N PHE A 119 -26.26 -14.75 30.37
CA PHE A 119 -27.17 -15.64 29.65
C PHE A 119 -26.62 -16.02 28.26
N GLN A 120 -26.11 -15.06 27.49
CA GLN A 120 -25.45 -15.32 26.20
C GLN A 120 -24.23 -16.24 26.36
N HIS A 121 -23.37 -15.99 27.35
CA HIS A 121 -22.22 -16.83 27.66
C HIS A 121 -22.64 -18.25 28.09
N SER A 122 -23.70 -18.39 28.88
CA SER A 122 -24.25 -19.70 29.26
C SER A 122 -24.87 -20.45 28.07
N LYS A 123 -25.49 -19.75 27.12
CA LYS A 123 -26.01 -20.32 25.87
C LYS A 123 -24.87 -20.80 24.98
N ALA A 124 -23.85 -19.97 24.77
CA ALA A 124 -22.64 -20.31 24.00
C ALA A 124 -21.87 -21.49 24.61
N LEU A 125 -21.79 -21.61 25.94
CA LEU A 125 -21.22 -22.77 26.62
C LEU A 125 -22.02 -24.07 26.35
N GLN A 126 -23.35 -23.99 26.34
CA GLN A 126 -24.20 -25.15 26.03
C GLN A 126 -24.11 -25.53 24.55
N GLU A 127 -24.07 -24.56 23.64
CA GLU A 127 -23.87 -24.78 22.20
C GLU A 127 -22.51 -25.40 21.91
N LYS A 128 -21.44 -24.87 22.52
CA LYS A 128 -20.11 -25.47 22.48
C LYS A 128 -20.13 -26.93 22.96
N LYS A 129 -20.78 -27.22 24.09
CA LYS A 129 -20.88 -28.59 24.61
C LYS A 129 -21.62 -29.50 23.63
N ASN A 130 -22.75 -29.05 23.07
CA ASN A 130 -23.51 -29.81 22.07
C ASN A 130 -22.63 -30.13 20.85
N LEU A 131 -21.86 -29.14 20.36
CA LEU A 131 -20.93 -29.32 19.23
C LEU A 131 -19.78 -30.29 19.57
N GLU A 132 -19.21 -30.23 20.78
CA GLU A 132 -18.20 -31.18 21.24
C GLU A 132 -18.75 -32.61 21.32
N ASP A 133 -19.99 -32.80 21.79
CA ASP A 133 -20.64 -34.10 21.88
C ASP A 133 -21.04 -34.65 20.49
N CYS A 134 -21.50 -33.79 19.58
CA CYS A 134 -21.71 -34.14 18.16
C CYS A 134 -20.40 -34.52 17.45
N LEU A 135 -19.29 -33.83 17.72
CA LEU A 135 -17.99 -34.13 17.13
C LEU A 135 -17.45 -35.51 17.60
N LYS A 136 -17.65 -35.86 18.88
CA LYS A 136 -17.32 -37.20 19.40
C LYS A 136 -18.09 -38.30 18.67
N ALA A 137 -19.39 -38.10 18.43
CA ALA A 137 -20.21 -39.04 17.68
C ALA A 137 -19.79 -39.16 16.20
N GLU A 138 -19.41 -38.05 15.55
CA GLU A 138 -18.89 -38.07 14.16
C GLU A 138 -17.53 -38.78 14.06
N ILE A 139 -16.64 -38.63 15.06
CA ILE A 139 -15.37 -39.37 15.15
C ILE A 139 -15.64 -40.87 15.32
N GLN A 140 -16.49 -41.27 16.27
CA GLN A 140 -16.82 -42.68 16.51
C GLN A 140 -17.41 -43.34 15.24
N LEU A 141 -18.35 -42.68 14.57
CA LEU A 141 -18.92 -43.18 13.31
C LEU A 141 -17.85 -43.35 12.22
N SER A 142 -16.85 -42.46 12.16
CA SER A 142 -15.73 -42.58 11.23
C SER A 142 -14.78 -43.73 11.57
N GLU A 143 -14.65 -44.12 12.85
CA GLU A 143 -13.87 -45.28 13.27
C GLU A 143 -14.63 -46.60 12.99
N GLU A 144 -15.95 -46.61 13.17
CA GLU A 144 -16.85 -47.71 12.80
C GLU A 144 -16.83 -47.94 11.28
N GLN A 145 -17.01 -46.89 10.46
CA GLN A 145 -16.92 -46.96 9.00
C GLN A 145 -15.55 -47.43 8.52
N LYS A 146 -14.45 -46.97 9.16
CA LYS A 146 -13.10 -47.45 8.84
C LYS A 146 -12.94 -48.94 9.15
N THR A 147 -13.46 -49.40 10.29
CA THR A 147 -13.44 -50.82 10.68
C THR A 147 -14.22 -51.68 9.68
N TYR A 148 -15.39 -51.22 9.24
CA TYR A 148 -16.17 -51.87 8.18
C TYR A 148 -15.43 -51.96 6.85
N ILE A 149 -14.74 -50.88 6.43
CA ILE A 149 -13.90 -50.87 5.22
C ILE A 149 -12.75 -51.89 5.32
N ASP A 150 -12.10 -52.01 6.48
CA ASP A 150 -10.99 -52.96 6.66
C ASP A 150 -11.49 -54.43 6.75
N VAL A 151 -12.71 -54.67 7.27
CA VAL A 151 -13.39 -55.97 7.18
C VAL A 151 -13.78 -56.32 5.73
N LEU A 152 -14.26 -55.35 4.94
CA LEU A 152 -14.53 -55.55 3.52
C LEU A 152 -13.25 -55.87 2.74
N LYS A 153 -12.13 -55.20 3.01
CA LYS A 153 -10.83 -55.54 2.41
C LYS A 153 -10.43 -56.98 2.73
N GLN A 154 -10.45 -57.39 4.00
CA GLN A 154 -10.14 -58.77 4.38
C GLN A 154 -11.08 -59.79 3.71
N SER A 155 -12.35 -59.44 3.52
CA SER A 155 -13.35 -60.28 2.84
C SER A 155 -13.08 -60.40 1.32
N ILE A 156 -12.62 -59.32 0.68
CA ILE A 156 -12.24 -59.30 -0.74
C ILE A 156 -10.90 -60.03 -0.95
N GLU A 157 -9.90 -59.77 -0.11
CA GLU A 157 -8.58 -60.38 -0.15
C GLU A 157 -8.66 -61.90 0.09
N SER A 158 -9.47 -62.37 1.05
CA SER A 158 -9.68 -63.80 1.29
C SER A 158 -10.46 -64.50 0.18
N ASN A 159 -11.49 -63.87 -0.40
CA ASN A 159 -12.21 -64.43 -1.55
C ASN A 159 -11.40 -64.40 -2.86
N SER A 160 -10.41 -63.52 -3.00
CA SER A 160 -9.61 -63.39 -4.24
C SER A 160 -8.81 -64.65 -4.64
N VAL A 161 -8.70 -65.63 -3.74
CA VAL A 161 -7.96 -66.88 -3.92
C VAL A 161 -8.83 -68.01 -4.50
N MET A 162 -10.17 -67.86 -4.56
CA MET A 162 -11.11 -68.91 -4.98
C MET A 162 -11.99 -68.50 -6.17
N SER A 163 -12.01 -69.37 -7.19
CA SER A 163 -12.88 -69.33 -8.38
C SER A 163 -12.71 -68.18 -9.39
N ILE A 164 -11.61 -68.22 -10.15
CA ILE A 164 -11.48 -67.57 -11.48
C ILE A 164 -11.58 -68.60 -12.63
N CYS A 165 -11.87 -69.87 -12.33
CA CYS A 165 -11.70 -70.99 -13.26
C CYS A 165 -12.96 -71.46 -14.01
N GLU A 166 -14.19 -71.21 -13.53
CA GLU A 166 -15.37 -71.96 -14.00
C GLU A 166 -16.39 -71.16 -14.85
N PHE A 167 -16.21 -69.85 -15.05
CA PHE A 167 -17.19 -69.00 -15.77
C PHE A 167 -16.87 -68.77 -17.26
N LYS A 168 -16.34 -69.78 -17.97
CA LYS A 168 -15.96 -69.63 -19.41
C LYS A 168 -16.61 -70.59 -20.42
N ASP A 169 -17.19 -71.70 -19.99
CA ASP A 169 -17.62 -72.76 -20.93
C ASP A 169 -19.10 -72.72 -21.33
N THR A 170 -19.93 -71.87 -20.70
CA THR A 170 -21.40 -71.89 -20.90
C THR A 170 -21.91 -71.09 -22.10
N ILE A 171 -21.08 -70.24 -22.75
CA ILE A 171 -21.53 -69.36 -23.86
C ILE A 171 -20.88 -69.78 -25.20
N ARG A 172 -21.12 -71.04 -25.61
CA ARG A 172 -20.69 -71.57 -26.92
C ARG A 172 -21.67 -72.52 -27.64
N GLN A 173 -22.97 -72.50 -27.31
CA GLN A 173 -24.01 -73.22 -28.07
C GLN A 173 -25.31 -72.42 -28.20
N SER A 174 -25.49 -71.70 -29.32
CA SER A 174 -26.79 -71.24 -29.88
C SER A 174 -26.59 -70.30 -31.09
N LYS A 175 -26.11 -70.85 -32.22
CA LYS A 175 -26.11 -70.15 -33.52
C LYS A 175 -26.60 -71.07 -34.64
N GLU A 176 -27.89 -71.40 -34.63
CA GLU A 176 -28.53 -72.07 -35.76
C GLU A 176 -30.06 -71.91 -35.73
N SER A 177 -30.60 -71.08 -36.63
CA SER A 177 -31.95 -71.18 -37.23
C SER A 177 -32.21 -69.96 -38.11
N SER A 178 -31.90 -70.08 -39.40
CA SER A 178 -32.38 -69.14 -40.42
C SER A 178 -33.82 -69.51 -40.78
N PHE A 179 -34.72 -68.52 -40.79
CA PHE A 179 -36.04 -68.70 -41.41
C PHE A 179 -36.53 -67.45 -42.14
N VAL A 180 -35.97 -67.23 -43.32
CA VAL A 180 -36.50 -66.25 -44.28
C VAL A 180 -37.62 -66.91 -45.08
N LYS A 181 -38.83 -66.37 -44.97
CA LYS A 181 -39.89 -66.52 -45.98
C LYS A 181 -40.54 -65.18 -46.24
N GLY A 182 -40.19 -64.55 -47.36
CA GLY A 182 -41.00 -63.48 -47.92
C GLY A 182 -42.27 -64.08 -48.51
N ILE A 183 -43.42 -63.46 -48.25
CA ILE A 183 -44.65 -63.71 -48.97
C ILE A 183 -44.72 -62.66 -50.10
N LYS A 184 -44.85 -63.12 -51.33
CA LYS A 184 -45.09 -62.23 -52.47
C LYS A 184 -46.55 -61.75 -52.42
N PHE A 185 -46.77 -60.49 -52.78
CA PHE A 185 -48.09 -60.05 -53.21
C PHE A 185 -48.36 -60.69 -54.59
N GLU A 186 -49.33 -61.60 -54.67
CA GLU A 186 -49.85 -62.12 -55.94
C GLU A 186 -51.12 -61.35 -56.32
N SER A 187 -51.39 -61.25 -57.62
CA SER A 187 -52.32 -60.29 -58.21
C SER A 187 -53.79 -60.61 -57.91
N LEU A 188 -54.54 -59.59 -57.49
CA LEU A 188 -55.94 -59.67 -57.06
C LEU A 188 -56.94 -59.82 -58.23
N GLU A 189 -56.58 -60.55 -59.29
CA GLU A 189 -57.25 -60.48 -60.60
C GLU A 189 -57.82 -61.84 -61.09
N GLU A 190 -57.56 -62.95 -60.39
CA GLU A 190 -58.07 -64.29 -60.77
C GLU A 190 -59.33 -64.75 -59.98
N PHE A 191 -59.77 -64.01 -58.96
CA PHE A 191 -60.83 -64.50 -58.06
C PHE A 191 -62.28 -64.27 -58.55
N GLU A 192 -62.51 -63.37 -59.52
CA GLU A 192 -63.87 -63.04 -59.99
C GLU A 192 -64.44 -64.07 -60.98
N ASN A 193 -63.61 -64.83 -61.69
CA ASN A 193 -64.02 -65.56 -62.91
C ASN A 193 -64.64 -66.96 -62.70
N HIS A 194 -64.85 -67.42 -61.46
CA HIS A 194 -65.37 -68.77 -61.19
C HIS A 194 -66.74 -68.87 -60.51
N LYS A 195 -67.40 -67.77 -60.14
CA LYS A 195 -68.74 -67.79 -59.51
C LYS A 195 -69.90 -67.49 -60.49
N ALA A 196 -69.81 -68.02 -61.71
CA ALA A 196 -70.77 -67.76 -62.80
C ALA A 196 -71.51 -69.01 -63.34
N LYS A 197 -71.61 -70.11 -62.56
CA LYS A 197 -72.30 -71.36 -62.96
C LYS A 197 -73.02 -72.08 -61.82
N SER A 198 -74.09 -71.49 -61.30
CA SER A 198 -75.17 -72.18 -60.56
C SER A 198 -76.31 -71.21 -60.28
N LEU A 199 -77.16 -70.93 -61.29
CA LEU A 199 -78.28 -70.00 -61.16
C LEU A 199 -79.47 -70.44 -62.04
N ASP A 200 -80.00 -71.62 -61.71
CA ASP A 200 -81.29 -72.16 -62.14
C ASP A 200 -81.65 -73.32 -61.19
N GLU A 201 -82.51 -73.09 -60.19
CA GLU A 201 -83.44 -74.07 -59.57
C GLU A 201 -84.31 -73.38 -58.49
N ASP A 202 -85.48 -73.99 -58.17
CA ASP A 202 -86.65 -73.29 -57.60
C ASP A 202 -86.60 -72.93 -56.09
N PRO A 203 -87.31 -71.86 -55.65
CA PRO A 203 -87.29 -71.39 -54.27
C PRO A 203 -88.28 -72.14 -53.38
N THR A 204 -87.80 -73.13 -52.62
CA THR A 204 -88.58 -73.79 -51.56
C THR A 204 -88.20 -73.27 -50.17
N GLY A 205 -89.22 -72.91 -49.37
CA GLY A 205 -89.14 -71.99 -48.21
C GLY A 205 -88.30 -72.36 -46.97
N SER A 206 -87.29 -73.21 -47.06
CA SER A 206 -86.38 -73.54 -45.95
C SER A 206 -85.25 -72.49 -45.80
N ASN A 207 -84.69 -72.02 -46.92
CA ASN A 207 -83.44 -71.25 -46.93
C ASN A 207 -83.58 -69.85 -46.29
N MET A 208 -84.81 -69.33 -46.13
CA MET A 208 -85.07 -68.02 -45.51
C MET A 208 -84.56 -67.95 -44.05
N GLN A 209 -84.58 -69.07 -43.30
CA GLN A 209 -83.99 -69.11 -41.96
C GLN A 209 -82.46 -69.18 -41.97
N GLU A 210 -81.85 -69.71 -43.02
CA GLU A 210 -80.38 -69.69 -43.16
C GLU A 210 -79.91 -68.30 -43.59
N TYR A 211 -80.57 -67.65 -44.56
CA TYR A 211 -80.27 -66.26 -44.92
C TYR A 211 -80.49 -65.28 -43.76
N MET A 212 -81.48 -65.49 -42.88
CA MET A 212 -81.62 -64.69 -41.66
C MET A 212 -80.44 -64.89 -40.69
N LYS A 213 -79.95 -66.13 -40.49
CA LYS A 213 -78.79 -66.41 -39.61
C LYS A 213 -77.46 -65.99 -40.21
N GLU A 214 -77.32 -66.08 -41.54
CA GLU A 214 -76.15 -65.62 -42.27
C GLU A 214 -76.10 -64.08 -42.29
N ARG A 215 -77.27 -63.44 -42.38
CA ARG A 215 -77.43 -62.00 -42.14
C ARG A 215 -77.10 -61.62 -40.71
N GLU A 216 -77.66 -62.28 -39.69
CA GLU A 216 -77.33 -62.01 -38.28
C GLU A 216 -75.82 -62.13 -38.00
N LYS A 217 -75.14 -63.11 -38.63
CA LYS A 217 -73.68 -63.23 -38.57
C LYS A 217 -72.94 -62.11 -39.30
N THR A 218 -73.40 -61.69 -40.48
CA THR A 218 -72.74 -60.60 -41.23
C THR A 218 -72.99 -59.24 -40.61
N ASP A 219 -74.18 -59.00 -40.06
CA ASP A 219 -74.48 -57.82 -39.24
C ASP A 219 -73.61 -57.82 -37.95
N LEU A 220 -73.37 -58.98 -37.32
CA LEU A 220 -72.42 -59.10 -36.19
C LEU A 220 -70.96 -58.83 -36.61
N TYR A 221 -70.48 -59.42 -37.71
CA TYR A 221 -69.12 -59.16 -38.21
C TYR A 221 -68.93 -57.71 -38.68
N LEU A 222 -69.98 -57.06 -39.18
CA LEU A 222 -69.97 -55.63 -39.50
C LEU A 222 -69.90 -54.78 -38.22
N GLN A 223 -70.57 -55.17 -37.14
CA GLN A 223 -70.43 -54.53 -35.84
C GLN A 223 -69.02 -54.73 -35.25
N GLU A 224 -68.49 -55.96 -35.22
CA GLU A 224 -67.13 -56.26 -34.76
C GLU A 224 -66.07 -55.48 -35.57
N ALA A 225 -66.26 -55.36 -36.89
CA ALA A 225 -65.40 -54.56 -37.76
C ALA A 225 -65.52 -53.06 -37.50
N ALA A 226 -66.73 -52.55 -37.23
CA ALA A 226 -66.95 -51.14 -36.89
C ALA A 226 -66.34 -50.77 -35.53
N GLU A 227 -66.50 -51.63 -34.51
CA GLU A 227 -65.88 -51.46 -33.19
C GLU A 227 -64.34 -51.54 -33.28
N ALA A 228 -63.79 -52.44 -34.11
CA ALA A 228 -62.35 -52.52 -34.35
C ALA A 228 -61.80 -51.31 -35.12
N LEU A 229 -62.55 -50.77 -36.09
CA LEU A 229 -62.20 -49.53 -36.79
C LEU A 229 -62.24 -48.33 -35.83
N GLN A 230 -63.29 -48.18 -35.03
CA GLN A 230 -63.40 -47.09 -34.06
C GLN A 230 -62.29 -47.15 -33.00
N TYR A 231 -61.91 -48.35 -32.53
CA TYR A 231 -60.76 -48.52 -31.63
C TYR A 231 -59.44 -48.09 -32.31
N ALA A 232 -59.27 -48.38 -33.61
CA ALA A 232 -58.11 -47.95 -34.37
C ALA A 232 -58.08 -46.43 -34.59
N GLU A 233 -59.23 -45.80 -34.87
CA GLU A 233 -59.35 -44.34 -34.97
C GLU A 233 -59.04 -43.64 -33.64
N ASP A 234 -59.57 -44.13 -32.52
CA ASP A 234 -59.25 -43.63 -31.17
C ASP A 234 -57.75 -43.72 -30.87
N GLU A 235 -57.10 -44.85 -31.20
CA GLU A 235 -55.66 -45.03 -30.98
C GLU A 235 -54.80 -44.17 -31.91
N VAL A 236 -55.23 -43.96 -33.16
CA VAL A 236 -54.60 -42.98 -34.08
C VAL A 236 -54.70 -41.57 -33.50
N GLN A 237 -55.85 -41.12 -32.99
CA GLN A 237 -55.96 -39.80 -32.34
C GLN A 237 -55.06 -39.68 -31.11
N LYS A 238 -54.96 -40.73 -30.28
CA LYS A 238 -54.01 -40.76 -29.14
C LYS A 238 -52.55 -40.63 -29.61
N LEU A 239 -52.19 -41.29 -30.71
CA LEU A 239 -50.85 -41.21 -31.31
C LEU A 239 -50.58 -39.82 -31.92
N GLU A 240 -51.55 -39.22 -32.61
CA GLU A 240 -51.46 -37.86 -33.15
C GLU A 240 -51.24 -36.82 -32.03
N VAL A 241 -52.07 -36.84 -30.98
CA VAL A 241 -51.93 -35.96 -29.81
C VAL A 241 -50.58 -36.17 -29.10
N ARG A 242 -50.07 -37.41 -29.05
CA ARG A 242 -48.74 -37.69 -28.50
C ARG A 242 -47.62 -37.16 -29.40
N ASN A 243 -47.78 -37.27 -30.73
CA ASN A 243 -46.82 -36.79 -31.70
C ASN A 243 -46.74 -35.25 -31.71
N SER A 244 -47.88 -34.56 -31.59
CA SER A 244 -47.93 -33.10 -31.40
C SER A 244 -47.13 -32.65 -30.16
N LYS A 245 -47.31 -33.32 -29.01
CA LYS A 245 -46.54 -33.01 -27.80
C LYS A 245 -45.05 -33.27 -27.95
N LEU A 246 -44.65 -34.35 -28.62
CA LEU A 246 -43.25 -34.63 -28.91
C LEU A 246 -42.62 -33.60 -29.87
N LEU A 247 -43.40 -33.00 -30.76
CA LEU A 247 -42.96 -31.88 -31.61
C LEU A 247 -42.79 -30.59 -30.79
N GLU A 248 -43.73 -30.27 -29.89
CA GLU A 248 -43.62 -29.15 -28.95
C GLU A 248 -42.39 -29.30 -28.03
N GLU A 249 -42.14 -30.49 -27.49
CA GLU A 249 -40.94 -30.81 -26.71
C GLU A 249 -39.66 -30.67 -27.56
N LEU A 250 -39.65 -31.16 -28.81
CA LEU A 250 -38.51 -31.01 -29.73
C LEU A 250 -38.20 -29.54 -30.05
N ASP A 251 -39.20 -28.70 -30.26
CA ASP A 251 -38.98 -27.27 -30.53
C ASP A 251 -38.50 -26.52 -29.28
N TYR A 252 -38.99 -26.90 -28.09
CA TYR A 252 -38.44 -26.43 -26.81
C TYR A 252 -36.98 -26.88 -26.60
N PHE A 253 -36.61 -28.09 -27.00
CA PHE A 253 -35.21 -28.54 -26.96
C PHE A 253 -34.32 -27.76 -27.93
N LYS A 254 -34.77 -27.50 -29.18
CA LYS A 254 -34.04 -26.65 -30.14
C LYS A 254 -33.85 -25.23 -29.62
N GLU A 255 -34.84 -24.63 -28.95
CA GLU A 255 -34.68 -23.29 -28.39
C GLU A 255 -33.66 -23.27 -27.25
N ASN A 256 -33.63 -24.31 -26.40
CA ASN A 256 -32.62 -24.42 -25.34
C ASN A 256 -31.22 -24.76 -25.88
N GLU A 257 -31.10 -25.57 -26.93
CA GLU A 257 -29.84 -25.80 -27.64
C GLU A 257 -29.31 -24.49 -28.23
N LYS A 258 -30.18 -23.68 -28.85
CA LYS A 258 -29.80 -22.34 -29.32
C LYS A 258 -29.33 -21.45 -28.17
N ARG A 259 -30.10 -21.32 -27.09
CA ARG A 259 -29.71 -20.52 -25.91
C ARG A 259 -28.39 -20.99 -25.29
N LEU A 260 -28.09 -22.29 -25.33
CA LEU A 260 -26.82 -22.85 -24.88
C LEU A 260 -25.66 -22.47 -25.81
N ASN A 261 -25.87 -22.49 -27.12
CA ASN A 261 -24.88 -22.05 -28.11
C ASN A 261 -24.62 -20.53 -28.01
N ASP A 262 -25.67 -19.72 -27.89
CA ASP A 262 -25.57 -18.26 -27.66
C ASP A 262 -24.73 -17.96 -26.38
N LEU A 263 -24.92 -18.76 -25.31
CA LEU A 263 -24.16 -18.65 -24.07
C LEU A 263 -22.70 -19.13 -24.20
N ILE A 264 -22.44 -20.17 -25.00
CA ILE A 264 -21.07 -20.65 -25.30
C ILE A 264 -20.30 -19.58 -26.07
N GLU A 265 -20.93 -18.87 -27.01
CA GLU A 265 -20.30 -17.76 -27.73
C GLU A 265 -19.95 -16.60 -26.79
N GLU A 266 -20.83 -16.25 -25.84
CA GLU A 266 -20.53 -15.24 -24.81
C GLU A 266 -19.35 -15.67 -23.91
N PHE A 267 -19.21 -16.96 -23.59
CA PHE A 267 -18.07 -17.49 -22.85
C PHE A 267 -16.76 -17.51 -23.66
N GLU A 268 -16.79 -17.84 -24.96
CA GLU A 268 -15.63 -17.71 -25.85
C GLU A 268 -15.17 -16.26 -25.97
N GLU A 269 -16.09 -15.29 -26.05
CA GLU A 269 -15.71 -13.87 -26.08
C GLU A 269 -15.08 -13.42 -24.75
N LYS A 270 -15.69 -13.75 -23.60
CA LYS A 270 -15.12 -13.46 -22.27
C LYS A 270 -13.73 -14.08 -22.08
N LYS A 271 -13.54 -15.33 -22.52
CA LYS A 271 -12.25 -16.04 -22.55
C LYS A 271 -11.21 -15.29 -23.41
N LYS A 272 -11.60 -14.80 -24.59
CA LYS A 272 -10.75 -13.99 -25.48
C LYS A 272 -10.38 -12.65 -24.85
N GLN A 273 -11.31 -11.98 -24.18
CA GLN A 273 -11.05 -10.75 -23.42
C GLN A 273 -10.09 -11.00 -22.24
N MET A 274 -10.21 -12.14 -21.56
CA MET A 274 -9.31 -12.53 -20.47
C MET A 274 -7.89 -12.81 -20.97
N ILE A 275 -7.73 -13.54 -22.09
CA ILE A 275 -6.42 -13.78 -22.72
C ILE A 275 -5.75 -12.44 -23.11
N ASN A 276 -6.48 -11.54 -23.77
CA ASN A 276 -6.00 -10.20 -24.11
C ASN A 276 -5.60 -9.36 -22.88
N THR A 277 -6.11 -9.69 -21.69
CA THR A 277 -5.77 -9.04 -20.42
C THR A 277 -4.51 -9.66 -19.81
N ILE A 278 -4.37 -11.00 -19.88
CA ILE A 278 -3.15 -11.71 -19.47
C ILE A 278 -1.95 -11.24 -20.28
N GLU A 279 -2.03 -11.14 -21.62
CA GLU A 279 -0.93 -10.63 -22.45
C GLU A 279 -0.50 -9.20 -22.07
N LYS A 280 -1.43 -8.35 -21.63
CA LYS A 280 -1.11 -6.99 -21.16
C LYS A 280 -0.39 -7.01 -19.82
N LEU A 281 -0.79 -7.90 -18.92
CA LEU A 281 -0.12 -8.10 -17.63
C LEU A 281 1.29 -8.66 -17.82
N GLU A 282 1.48 -9.64 -18.70
CA GLU A 282 2.81 -10.19 -19.05
C GLU A 282 3.74 -9.11 -19.66
N ARG A 283 3.23 -8.26 -20.56
CA ARG A 283 4.00 -7.13 -21.10
C ARG A 283 4.40 -6.14 -20.00
N ASN A 284 3.50 -5.85 -19.07
CA ASN A 284 3.77 -4.98 -17.92
C ASN A 284 4.79 -5.60 -16.95
N GLU A 285 4.70 -6.90 -16.67
CA GLU A 285 5.66 -7.62 -15.80
C GLU A 285 7.06 -7.62 -16.41
N ASN A 286 7.19 -7.88 -17.71
CA ASN A 286 8.47 -7.77 -18.43
C ASN A 286 9.06 -6.36 -18.37
N GLN A 287 8.25 -5.32 -18.51
CA GLN A 287 8.69 -3.92 -18.35
C GLN A 287 9.15 -3.62 -16.92
N ILE A 288 8.38 -4.04 -15.90
CA ILE A 288 8.74 -3.88 -14.48
C ILE A 288 10.06 -4.61 -14.16
N SER A 289 10.26 -5.81 -14.73
CA SER A 289 11.50 -6.58 -14.57
C SER A 289 12.72 -5.85 -15.17
N TYR A 290 12.56 -5.26 -16.35
CA TYR A 290 13.59 -4.47 -17.02
C TYR A 290 13.94 -3.17 -16.26
N ASP A 291 12.93 -2.42 -15.79
CA ASP A 291 13.16 -1.19 -15.04
C ASP A 291 13.71 -1.46 -13.63
N LYS A 292 13.33 -2.57 -13.00
CA LYS A 292 13.97 -3.08 -11.77
C LYS A 292 15.46 -3.34 -11.99
N GLY A 293 15.85 -3.96 -13.12
CA GLY A 293 17.26 -4.16 -13.47
C GLY A 293 18.06 -2.85 -13.53
N LYS A 294 17.51 -1.81 -14.17
CA LYS A 294 18.11 -0.46 -14.20
C LYS A 294 18.20 0.20 -12.83
N LEU A 295 17.22 -0.02 -11.96
CA LEU A 295 17.24 0.50 -10.59
C LEU A 295 18.30 -0.21 -9.73
N GLU A 296 18.49 -1.52 -9.89
CA GLU A 296 19.57 -2.27 -9.23
C GLU A 296 20.97 -1.87 -9.73
N GLU A 297 21.11 -1.51 -11.00
CA GLU A 297 22.35 -0.97 -11.57
C GLU A 297 22.69 0.40 -10.98
N LYS A 298 21.75 1.35 -11.04
CA LYS A 298 21.90 2.69 -10.40
C LYS A 298 22.12 2.62 -8.89
N ALA A 299 21.53 1.65 -8.20
CA ALA A 299 21.77 1.45 -6.77
C ALA A 299 23.23 1.09 -6.48
N LYS A 300 23.86 0.25 -7.32
CA LYS A 300 25.28 -0.11 -7.22
C LYS A 300 26.20 1.08 -7.51
N GLU A 301 25.87 1.91 -8.50
CA GLU A 301 26.58 3.16 -8.78
C GLU A 301 26.53 4.10 -7.56
N ILE A 302 25.34 4.31 -7.00
CA ILE A 302 25.12 5.16 -5.81
C ILE A 302 25.85 4.59 -4.59
N GLU A 303 25.90 3.27 -4.40
CA GLU A 303 26.66 2.64 -3.31
C GLU A 303 28.18 2.84 -3.48
N GLY A 304 28.70 2.73 -4.72
CA GLY A 304 30.08 3.06 -5.06
C GLY A 304 30.46 4.50 -4.76
N VAL A 305 29.64 5.47 -5.20
CA VAL A 305 29.83 6.90 -4.92
C VAL A 305 29.76 7.19 -3.41
N ASN A 306 28.82 6.57 -2.69
CA ASN A 306 28.74 6.70 -1.23
C ASN A 306 29.97 6.14 -0.50
N LYS A 307 30.59 5.08 -1.03
CA LYS A 307 31.85 4.54 -0.49
C LYS A 307 33.01 5.53 -0.72
N GLU A 308 33.16 6.05 -1.94
CA GLU A 308 34.15 7.10 -2.21
C GLU A 308 33.97 8.34 -1.33
N LEU A 309 32.73 8.78 -1.12
CA LEU A 309 32.43 9.94 -0.28
C LEU A 309 32.79 9.69 1.19
N LYS A 310 32.61 8.48 1.72
CA LYS A 310 33.09 8.10 3.06
C LYS A 310 34.62 8.09 3.14
N ASP A 311 35.29 7.52 2.14
CA ASP A 311 36.76 7.48 2.09
C ASP A 311 37.37 8.88 1.91
N LYS A 312 36.65 9.81 1.26
CA LYS A 312 37.00 11.25 1.17
C LYS A 312 36.72 11.99 2.48
N LEU A 313 35.56 11.77 3.10
CA LEU A 313 35.19 12.36 4.40
C LEU A 313 36.22 12.00 5.46
N LYS A 314 36.56 10.71 5.59
CA LYS A 314 37.54 10.24 6.57
C LYS A 314 38.91 10.93 6.41
N LYS A 315 39.38 11.12 5.17
CA LYS A 315 40.64 11.85 4.93
C LYS A 315 40.59 13.30 5.40
N VAL A 316 39.42 13.94 5.33
CA VAL A 316 39.21 15.31 5.85
C VAL A 316 39.13 15.31 7.38
N GLU A 317 38.52 14.29 7.99
CA GLU A 317 38.51 14.08 9.45
C GLU A 317 39.94 13.85 9.99
N ASP A 318 40.71 12.95 9.37
CA ASP A 318 42.12 12.67 9.69
C ASP A 318 42.98 13.96 9.57
N GLN A 319 42.80 14.75 8.50
CA GLN A 319 43.48 16.03 8.28
C GLN A 319 43.08 17.10 9.31
N TYR A 320 41.80 17.17 9.68
CA TYR A 320 41.32 18.11 10.70
C TYR A 320 41.90 17.79 12.07
N GLU A 321 41.98 16.51 12.44
CA GLU A 321 42.58 16.09 13.71
C GLU A 321 44.09 16.40 13.77
N GLU A 322 44.82 16.27 12.66
CA GLU A 322 46.22 16.71 12.54
C GLU A 322 46.36 18.24 12.64
N LEU A 323 45.46 19.00 12.00
CA LEU A 323 45.43 20.46 12.08
C LEU A 323 45.15 20.94 13.52
N GLU A 324 44.20 20.32 14.23
CA GLU A 324 43.89 20.62 15.64
C GLU A 324 45.08 20.30 16.56
N LYS A 325 45.78 19.18 16.33
CA LYS A 325 47.04 18.85 17.02
C LYS A 325 48.15 19.87 16.73
N SER A 326 48.17 20.49 15.55
CA SER A 326 49.11 21.58 15.22
C SER A 326 48.73 22.89 15.94
N TYR A 327 47.44 23.24 15.96
CA TYR A 327 46.93 24.44 16.61
C TYR A 327 47.22 24.43 18.11
N LYS A 328 46.93 23.32 18.81
CA LYS A 328 47.22 23.18 20.25
C LYS A 328 48.71 23.31 20.59
N LYS A 329 49.63 22.94 19.68
CA LYS A 329 51.07 23.18 19.86
C LYS A 329 51.43 24.67 19.75
N LEU A 330 50.85 25.37 18.78
CA LEU A 330 51.05 26.81 18.59
C LEU A 330 50.44 27.63 19.75
N GLU A 331 49.28 27.22 20.26
CA GLU A 331 48.64 27.83 21.43
C GLU A 331 49.53 27.73 22.68
N ILE A 332 50.09 26.55 22.98
CA ILE A 332 51.06 26.37 24.06
C ILE A 332 52.30 27.24 23.86
N GLN A 333 52.87 27.27 22.64
CA GLN A 333 54.02 28.11 22.32
C GLN A 333 53.74 29.61 22.49
N SER A 334 52.51 30.07 22.18
CA SER A 334 52.09 31.45 22.41
C SER A 334 52.04 31.78 23.91
N VAL A 335 51.47 30.91 24.73
CA VAL A 335 51.38 31.08 26.19
C VAL A 335 52.77 31.10 26.84
N ASP A 336 53.70 30.24 26.40
CA ASP A 336 55.08 30.25 26.89
C ASP A 336 55.87 31.48 26.41
N GLY A 337 55.60 31.97 25.19
CA GLY A 337 56.11 33.25 24.70
C GLY A 337 55.63 34.45 25.54
N GLU A 338 54.35 34.50 25.90
CA GLU A 338 53.80 35.53 26.79
C GLU A 338 54.43 35.50 28.18
N ARG A 339 54.66 34.31 28.75
CA ARG A 339 55.37 34.14 30.04
C ARG A 339 56.79 34.71 29.96
N ALA A 340 57.57 34.29 28.97
CA ALA A 340 58.95 34.77 28.79
C ALA A 340 59.01 36.31 28.59
N LEU A 341 58.07 36.87 27.84
CA LEU A 341 57.97 38.33 27.65
C LEU A 341 57.62 39.07 28.94
N LYS A 342 56.75 38.50 29.78
CA LYS A 342 56.38 39.02 31.11
C LYS A 342 57.55 38.97 32.10
N ASP A 343 58.34 37.90 32.09
CA ASP A 343 59.54 37.76 32.92
C ASP A 343 60.65 38.73 32.47
N LEU A 344 60.79 38.97 31.17
CA LEU A 344 61.66 40.03 30.63
C LEU A 344 61.21 41.43 31.08
N GLN A 345 59.90 41.74 31.08
CA GLN A 345 59.38 43.01 31.60
C GLN A 345 59.64 43.19 33.10
N LEU A 346 59.49 42.13 33.92
CA LEU A 346 59.82 42.16 35.35
C LEU A 346 61.33 42.38 35.57
N THR A 347 62.17 41.70 34.77
CA THR A 347 63.62 41.85 34.79
C THR A 347 64.04 43.28 34.42
N GLN A 348 63.40 43.89 33.42
CA GLN A 348 63.68 45.28 33.03
C GLN A 348 63.30 46.25 34.15
N ARG A 349 62.11 46.12 34.74
CA ARG A 349 61.68 46.97 35.88
C ARG A 349 62.62 46.88 37.08
N SER A 350 63.21 45.71 37.31
CA SER A 350 64.25 45.51 38.34
C SER A 350 65.54 46.28 38.00
N LYS A 351 66.00 46.23 36.75
CA LYS A 351 67.15 47.04 36.30
C LYS A 351 66.88 48.53 36.37
N ASP A 352 65.70 48.98 35.92
CA ASP A 352 65.30 50.39 35.98
C ASP A 352 65.29 50.93 37.42
N SER A 353 64.91 50.10 38.41
CA SER A 353 64.95 50.50 39.82
C SER A 353 66.38 50.54 40.37
N GLN A 354 67.24 49.59 39.98
CA GLN A 354 68.68 49.61 40.30
C GLN A 354 69.39 50.83 39.71
N THR A 355 69.08 51.21 38.47
CA THR A 355 69.62 52.43 37.84
C THR A 355 69.25 53.67 38.65
N ARG A 356 67.98 53.82 39.05
CA ARG A 356 67.54 54.96 39.87
C ARG A 356 68.22 55.03 41.24
N THR A 357 68.48 53.89 41.89
CA THR A 357 69.27 53.89 43.14
C THR A 357 70.71 54.36 42.90
N LEU A 358 71.36 53.88 41.84
CA LEU A 358 72.73 54.31 41.50
C LEU A 358 72.81 55.79 41.08
N GLU A 359 71.78 56.32 40.41
CA GLU A 359 71.67 57.75 40.10
C GLU A 359 71.55 58.61 41.37
N ASN A 360 70.74 58.18 42.34
CA ASN A 360 70.63 58.85 43.65
C ASN A 360 71.95 58.79 44.43
N ASP A 361 72.60 57.62 44.49
CA ASP A 361 73.88 57.44 45.18
C ASP A 361 74.99 58.31 44.57
N LEU A 362 75.01 58.44 43.23
CA LEU A 362 75.93 59.34 42.52
C LEU A 362 75.69 60.82 42.85
N GLU A 363 74.43 61.25 43.04
CA GLU A 363 74.13 62.63 43.43
C GLU A 363 74.49 62.91 44.90
N VAL A 364 74.26 61.96 45.80
CA VAL A 364 74.75 62.03 47.20
C VAL A 364 76.28 62.14 47.21
N LEU A 365 77.00 61.37 46.40
CA LEU A 365 78.45 61.46 46.27
C LEU A 365 78.94 62.79 45.68
N ARG A 366 78.19 63.41 44.75
CA ARG A 366 78.47 64.77 44.24
C ARG A 366 78.31 65.82 45.34
N LEU A 367 77.24 65.75 46.14
CA LEU A 367 77.00 66.65 47.26
C LEU A 367 78.10 66.52 48.33
N ASN A 368 78.44 65.29 48.73
CA ASN A 368 79.54 65.02 49.67
C ASN A 368 80.88 65.56 49.16
N LYS A 369 81.19 65.40 47.86
CA LYS A 369 82.40 65.97 47.26
C LYS A 369 82.42 67.51 47.34
N LYS A 370 81.27 68.16 47.11
CA LYS A 370 81.13 69.62 47.21
C LYS A 370 81.32 70.11 48.65
N GLU A 371 80.77 69.40 49.64
CA GLU A 371 80.94 69.72 51.06
C GLU A 371 82.39 69.55 51.52
N LEU A 372 83.05 68.44 51.14
CA LEU A 372 84.46 68.21 51.42
C LEU A 372 85.37 69.28 50.79
N SER A 373 85.06 69.75 49.58
CA SER A 373 85.76 70.87 48.97
C SER A 373 85.65 72.16 49.80
N GLY A 374 84.47 72.44 50.37
CA GLY A 374 84.29 73.59 51.27
C GLY A 374 85.07 73.45 52.58
N LYS A 375 85.09 72.24 53.17
CA LYS A 375 85.87 71.93 54.37
C LYS A 375 87.38 72.10 54.16
N ILE A 376 87.91 71.71 53.00
CA ILE A 376 89.32 71.92 52.65
C ILE A 376 89.66 73.43 52.63
N SER A 377 88.87 74.25 51.93
CA SER A 377 89.12 75.70 51.88
C SER A 377 88.88 76.44 53.21
N SER A 378 88.17 75.85 54.18
CA SER A 378 88.19 76.32 55.58
C SER A 378 89.56 76.10 56.20
N LEU A 379 90.03 74.84 56.19
CA LEU A 379 91.28 74.42 56.82
C LEU A 379 92.51 75.12 56.21
N GLU A 380 92.50 75.42 54.91
CA GLU A 380 93.54 76.22 54.25
C GLU A 380 93.66 77.65 54.79
N ASN A 381 92.56 78.23 55.31
CA ASN A 381 92.58 79.54 55.96
C ASN A 381 92.94 79.44 57.44
N ASP A 382 92.50 78.39 58.14
CA ASP A 382 92.89 78.11 59.53
C ASP A 382 94.42 77.89 59.64
N VAL A 383 95.03 77.19 58.68
CA VAL A 383 96.49 77.00 58.60
C VAL A 383 97.23 78.33 58.35
N LYS A 384 96.67 79.27 57.57
CA LYS A 384 97.25 80.62 57.40
C LYS A 384 97.21 81.41 58.71
N MET A 385 96.11 81.32 59.46
CA MET A 385 95.96 81.97 60.77
C MET A 385 96.92 81.37 61.81
N LEU A 386 97.05 80.04 61.86
CA LEU A 386 97.97 79.35 62.78
C LEU A 386 99.43 79.73 62.55
N ASN A 387 99.89 79.80 61.30
CA ASN A 387 101.26 80.24 60.99
C ASN A 387 101.56 81.65 61.50
N LYS A 388 100.56 82.56 61.44
CA LYS A 388 100.69 83.95 61.94
C LYS A 388 100.81 84.01 63.48
N ASN A 389 100.14 83.10 64.19
CA ASN A 389 100.23 83.01 65.65
C ASN A 389 101.54 82.33 66.13
N LEU A 390 102.13 81.48 65.29
CA LEU A 390 103.43 80.83 65.54
C LEU A 390 104.61 81.82 65.49
N GLU A 391 104.43 82.96 64.80
CA GLU A 391 105.42 84.04 64.75
C GLU A 391 105.41 84.88 66.05
N VAL A 392 104.23 85.15 66.61
CA VAL A 392 104.06 85.85 67.90
C VAL A 392 104.55 85.00 69.07
N THR A 393 104.20 83.71 69.13
CA THR A 393 104.63 82.83 70.24
C THR A 393 106.14 82.57 70.30
N ARG A 394 106.92 83.03 69.32
CA ARG A 394 108.40 83.05 69.37
C ARG A 394 108.99 84.23 70.13
N THR A 395 108.28 85.36 70.30
CA THR A 395 108.77 86.47 71.15
C THR A 395 108.57 86.16 72.64
N ASP A 396 107.40 85.63 73.00
CA ASP A 396 106.95 85.46 74.38
C ASP A 396 107.74 84.36 75.14
N LEU A 397 108.39 83.46 74.41
CA LEU A 397 109.27 82.42 74.94
C LEU A 397 110.59 82.98 75.51
N PHE A 398 110.94 84.24 75.20
CA PHE A 398 112.17 84.86 75.70
C PHE A 398 111.98 85.41 77.13
N GLU A 399 110.84 86.04 77.42
CA GLU A 399 110.54 86.66 78.72
C GLU A 399 110.15 85.66 79.82
N THR A 400 109.63 84.49 79.44
CA THR A 400 109.12 83.49 80.39
C THR A 400 110.23 82.72 81.12
N LYS A 401 111.49 82.83 80.67
CA LYS A 401 112.63 82.09 81.23
C LYS A 401 113.20 82.66 82.53
N GLU A 402 112.82 83.89 82.90
CA GLU A 402 113.40 84.63 84.03
C GLU A 402 112.69 84.38 85.38
N LYS A 403 111.44 83.90 85.36
CA LYS A 403 110.54 83.88 86.55
C LYS A 403 110.51 82.58 87.36
N LEU A 404 111.35 81.58 87.03
CA LEU A 404 111.24 80.22 87.59
C LEU A 404 111.94 80.00 88.96
N TYR A 405 112.56 81.03 89.56
CA TYR A 405 113.55 80.86 90.64
C TYR A 405 113.02 80.94 92.09
N GLN A 406 111.71 81.04 92.34
CA GLN A 406 111.18 81.47 93.66
C GLN A 406 110.22 80.52 94.41
N THR A 407 109.88 79.34 93.89
CA THR A 407 108.77 78.52 94.46
C THR A 407 109.23 77.16 95.01
N ASN A 408 109.78 77.14 96.23
CA ASN A 408 110.26 75.91 96.88
C ASN A 408 110.13 75.93 98.42
N SER A 409 108.92 75.77 98.97
CA SER A 409 108.67 75.66 100.42
C SER A 409 107.28 75.09 100.77
N LYS A 410 107.18 74.37 101.91
CA LYS A 410 106.00 73.70 102.55
C LYS A 410 105.69 72.25 102.12
N ASN A 411 106.13 71.25 102.91
CA ASN A 411 105.57 69.88 102.88
C ASN A 411 105.93 69.01 104.12
N THR A 412 105.56 69.41 105.35
CA THR A 412 106.01 68.73 106.60
C THR A 412 104.98 68.83 107.76
N ASP A 413 103.84 68.12 107.69
CA ASP A 413 102.84 68.09 108.79
C ASP A 413 101.80 66.93 108.64
N LEU A 414 102.18 65.67 108.95
CA LEU A 414 101.26 64.51 108.78
C LEU A 414 101.27 63.40 109.85
N GLU A 415 102.21 63.37 110.81
CA GLU A 415 102.46 62.15 111.61
C GLU A 415 101.60 61.95 112.88
N SER A 416 100.67 62.86 113.22
CA SER A 416 99.98 62.86 114.53
C SER A 416 98.64 62.11 114.63
N GLN A 417 98.24 61.30 113.64
CA GLN A 417 96.87 60.73 113.58
C GLN A 417 96.67 59.30 114.14
N CYS A 418 97.71 58.48 114.30
CA CYS A 418 97.53 57.02 114.46
C CYS A 418 96.82 56.57 115.75
N ASP A 419 97.08 57.19 116.90
CA ASP A 419 96.67 56.67 118.22
C ASP A 419 95.14 56.64 118.48
N LYS A 420 94.33 57.29 117.64
CA LYS A 420 92.87 57.36 117.85
C LYS A 420 92.11 56.08 117.49
N TYR A 421 92.68 55.18 116.68
CA TYR A 421 91.93 54.06 116.11
C TYR A 421 91.74 52.85 117.05
N MET A 422 92.70 52.58 117.95
CA MET A 422 92.68 51.37 118.79
C MET A 422 91.46 51.26 119.74
N LYS A 423 90.88 52.40 120.16
CA LYS A 423 89.72 52.41 121.07
C LYS A 423 88.38 52.04 120.40
N LYS A 424 88.33 51.85 119.08
CA LYS A 424 87.08 51.60 118.34
C LYS A 424 86.78 50.11 118.08
N SER A 425 87.73 49.21 118.34
CA SER A 425 87.59 47.78 118.05
C SER A 425 86.66 47.05 119.04
N THR A 426 86.77 47.36 120.32
CA THR A 426 86.04 46.67 121.41
C THR A 426 84.53 46.97 121.46
N GLU A 427 84.08 48.00 120.74
CA GLU A 427 82.66 48.40 120.68
C GLU A 427 81.84 47.64 119.60
N LEU A 428 82.50 46.80 118.81
CA LEU A 428 81.89 46.02 117.72
C LEU A 428 81.51 44.60 118.15
N GLU A 429 82.32 43.95 119.01
CA GLU A 429 82.11 42.57 119.45
C GLU A 429 80.76 42.40 120.17
N PHE A 430 80.40 43.33 121.06
CA PHE A 430 79.11 43.34 121.77
C PHE A 430 77.88 43.51 120.86
N LYS A 431 78.06 44.00 119.62
CA LYS A 431 76.97 44.12 118.64
C LYS A 431 76.72 42.83 117.87
N LEU A 432 77.70 41.91 117.85
CA LEU A 432 77.63 40.65 117.11
C LEU A 432 76.69 39.64 117.81
N GLU A 433 76.89 39.41 119.12
CA GLU A 433 76.16 38.40 119.90
C GLU A 433 74.64 38.65 119.95
N LYS A 434 74.21 39.92 119.84
CA LYS A 434 72.79 40.28 119.76
C LYS A 434 72.13 39.91 118.42
N SER A 435 72.91 39.65 117.37
CA SER A 435 72.41 39.24 116.06
C SER A 435 72.04 37.75 116.01
N ASP A 436 72.82 36.88 116.67
CA ASP A 436 72.63 35.42 116.62
C ASP A 436 71.35 34.95 117.31
N GLN A 437 70.90 35.66 118.35
CA GLN A 437 69.60 35.39 118.98
C GLN A 437 68.42 35.70 118.04
N TYR A 438 68.56 36.68 117.13
CA TYR A 438 67.52 37.01 116.16
C TYR A 438 67.42 35.96 115.04
N LEU A 439 68.56 35.43 114.57
CA LEU A 439 68.61 34.43 113.50
C LEU A 439 67.84 33.14 113.85
N LYS A 440 68.06 32.58 115.05
CA LYS A 440 67.38 31.35 115.51
C LYS A 440 65.85 31.46 115.46
N SER A 441 65.30 32.65 115.75
CA SER A 441 63.83 32.89 115.68
C SER A 441 63.25 32.76 114.25
N LYS A 442 64.08 32.92 113.21
CA LYS A 442 63.65 32.82 111.81
C LYS A 442 63.67 31.39 111.31
N GLU A 443 64.62 30.57 111.75
CA GLU A 443 64.75 29.17 111.33
C GLU A 443 63.49 28.36 111.67
N GLU A 444 62.92 28.55 112.86
CA GLU A 444 61.64 27.92 113.26
C GLU A 444 60.46 28.30 112.36
N THR A 445 60.43 29.54 111.84
CA THR A 445 59.36 29.98 110.92
C THR A 445 59.52 29.36 109.53
N ILE A 446 60.75 29.14 109.07
CA ILE A 446 61.05 28.48 107.78
C ILE A 446 60.63 27.01 107.80
N ILE A 447 60.80 26.31 108.93
CA ILE A 447 60.37 24.91 109.10
C ILE A 447 58.84 24.78 108.95
N LYS A 448 58.07 25.70 109.55
CA LYS A 448 56.60 25.71 109.43
C LYS A 448 56.12 25.94 108.00
N LEU A 449 56.75 26.89 107.28
CA LEU A 449 56.43 27.17 105.87
C LEU A 449 56.74 25.99 104.94
N LYS A 450 57.86 25.29 105.14
CA LYS A 450 58.22 24.10 104.33
C LYS A 450 57.17 22.98 104.44
N LYS A 451 56.58 22.77 105.61
CA LYS A 451 55.52 21.77 105.79
C LYS A 451 54.27 22.12 104.98
N GLN A 452 53.77 23.35 105.09
CA GLN A 452 52.58 23.81 104.33
C GLN A 452 52.79 23.73 102.80
N PHE A 453 54.00 23.99 102.32
CA PHE A 453 54.33 23.84 100.90
C PHE A 453 54.18 22.39 100.42
N SER A 454 54.69 21.42 101.19
CA SER A 454 54.58 19.98 100.84
C SER A 454 53.15 19.46 100.83
N GLU A 455 52.31 19.94 101.76
CA GLU A 455 50.88 19.58 101.83
C GLU A 455 50.09 20.14 100.63
N SER A 456 50.44 21.35 100.18
CA SER A 456 49.86 21.97 98.98
C SER A 456 50.29 21.28 97.68
N GLN A 457 51.56 20.90 97.54
CA GLN A 457 52.07 20.20 96.36
C GLN A 457 51.34 18.87 96.12
N ALA A 458 51.16 18.05 97.17
CA ALA A 458 50.47 16.77 97.08
C ALA A 458 49.00 16.91 96.62
N PHE A 459 48.33 18.02 96.96
CA PHE A 459 46.97 18.31 96.49
C PHE A 459 46.91 18.56 94.97
N TYR A 460 47.85 19.35 94.43
CA TYR A 460 47.92 19.61 92.98
C TYR A 460 48.30 18.38 92.17
N GLU A 461 49.22 17.53 92.67
CA GLU A 461 49.58 16.27 92.02
C GLU A 461 48.37 15.31 91.93
N LYS A 462 47.55 15.22 93.00
CA LYS A 462 46.29 14.47 92.96
C LYS A 462 45.32 15.06 91.92
N LYS A 463 45.11 16.38 91.92
CA LYS A 463 44.21 17.05 90.97
C LYS A 463 44.64 16.88 89.51
N THR A 464 45.95 16.81 89.26
CA THR A 464 46.51 16.62 87.91
C THR A 464 46.15 15.25 87.32
N LYS A 465 46.14 14.18 88.15
CA LYS A 465 45.71 12.84 87.70
C LYS A 465 44.22 12.80 87.36
N GLU A 466 43.37 13.40 88.19
CA GLU A 466 41.92 13.51 87.92
C GLU A 466 41.62 14.23 86.58
N PHE A 467 42.46 15.20 86.18
CA PHE A 467 42.36 15.85 84.87
C PHE A 467 42.89 14.98 83.71
N GLN A 468 43.93 14.17 83.93
CA GLN A 468 44.42 13.24 82.90
C GLN A 468 43.40 12.13 82.59
N ASP A 469 42.79 11.53 83.61
CA ASP A 469 41.78 10.49 83.45
C ASP A 469 40.53 11.01 82.70
N THR A 470 40.10 12.24 82.99
CA THR A 470 38.97 12.87 82.29
C THR A 470 39.29 13.27 80.85
N ILE A 471 40.53 13.65 80.53
CA ILE A 471 40.99 13.86 79.14
C ILE A 471 40.95 12.55 78.35
N ILE A 472 41.35 11.42 78.96
CA ILE A 472 41.35 10.10 78.31
C ILE A 472 39.91 9.68 77.95
N ASP A 473 38.94 9.85 78.86
CA ASP A 473 37.55 9.48 78.59
C ASP A 473 36.83 10.42 77.60
N LEU A 474 37.18 11.72 77.58
CA LEU A 474 36.74 12.64 76.53
C LEU A 474 37.31 12.24 75.16
N THR A 475 38.58 11.79 75.11
CA THR A 475 39.23 11.33 73.88
C THR A 475 38.56 10.07 73.32
N LYS A 476 38.19 9.10 74.17
CA LYS A 476 37.41 7.92 73.75
C LYS A 476 36.07 8.33 73.12
N LYS A 477 35.31 9.20 73.79
CA LYS A 477 34.01 9.69 73.29
C LYS A 477 34.15 10.45 71.96
N SER A 478 35.20 11.25 71.80
CA SER A 478 35.50 11.93 70.53
C SER A 478 35.65 10.93 69.37
N ASN A 479 36.38 9.83 69.60
CA ASN A 479 36.61 8.80 68.58
C ASN A 479 35.33 8.00 68.26
N GLU A 480 34.48 7.72 69.25
CA GLU A 480 33.15 7.12 69.05
C GLU A 480 32.23 8.02 68.20
N PHE A 481 32.26 9.34 68.41
CA PHE A 481 31.51 10.30 67.58
C PHE A 481 32.05 10.37 66.15
N GLN A 482 33.38 10.35 65.95
CA GLN A 482 33.97 10.28 64.61
C GLN A 482 33.55 9.01 63.85
N LEU A 483 33.54 7.85 64.53
CA LEU A 483 33.10 6.59 63.92
C LEU A 483 31.59 6.59 63.56
N LYS A 484 30.76 7.28 64.34
CA LYS A 484 29.34 7.50 63.99
C LYS A 484 29.18 8.45 62.80
N ASN A 485 29.99 9.50 62.68
CA ASN A 485 29.96 10.41 61.54
C ASN A 485 30.35 9.71 60.23
N THR A 486 31.46 8.95 60.19
CA THR A 486 31.82 8.21 58.96
C THR A 486 30.77 7.16 58.57
N THR A 487 30.10 6.56 59.55
CA THR A 487 28.94 5.68 59.33
C THR A 487 27.73 6.44 58.75
N LEU A 488 27.52 7.71 59.11
CA LEU A 488 26.49 8.57 58.51
C LEU A 488 26.87 9.05 57.10
N ASP A 489 28.11 9.49 56.87
CA ASP A 489 28.58 9.93 55.55
C ASP A 489 28.46 8.82 54.50
N SER A 490 28.76 7.57 54.87
CA SER A 490 28.57 6.41 53.99
C SER A 490 27.09 6.12 53.65
N LYS A 491 26.14 6.54 54.51
CA LYS A 491 24.70 6.47 54.22
C LYS A 491 24.24 7.64 53.36
N TYR A 492 24.75 8.84 53.59
CA TYR A 492 24.44 10.00 52.74
C TYR A 492 24.91 9.78 51.30
N LYS A 493 26.14 9.27 51.08
CA LYS A 493 26.61 8.91 49.73
C LYS A 493 25.70 7.90 49.02
N LYS A 494 25.28 6.83 49.71
CA LYS A 494 24.33 5.85 49.14
C LYS A 494 22.97 6.47 48.82
N ASN A 495 22.49 7.43 49.62
CA ASN A 495 21.27 8.16 49.29
C ASN A 495 21.45 9.06 48.06
N ASP A 496 22.58 9.74 47.90
CA ASP A 496 22.86 10.55 46.70
C ASP A 496 23.02 9.68 45.43
N GLU A 497 23.61 8.47 45.54
CA GLU A 497 23.68 7.47 44.47
C GLU A 497 22.27 6.98 44.05
N ILE A 498 21.35 6.81 45.00
CA ILE A 498 19.95 6.48 44.73
C ILE A 498 19.22 7.67 44.10
N LEU A 499 19.43 8.89 44.61
CA LEU A 499 18.74 10.10 44.16
C LEU A 499 19.21 10.54 42.77
N THR A 500 20.48 10.31 42.42
CA THR A 500 21.00 10.50 41.05
C THR A 500 20.49 9.45 40.07
N LYS A 501 20.36 8.18 40.46
CA LYS A 501 19.66 7.15 39.66
C LYS A 501 18.20 7.54 39.41
N LEU A 502 17.44 7.89 40.44
CA LEU A 502 16.05 8.30 40.31
C LEU A 502 15.87 9.54 39.41
N LYS A 503 16.81 10.49 39.41
CA LYS A 503 16.83 11.60 38.45
C LYS A 503 17.08 11.13 37.02
N SER A 504 18.08 10.27 36.80
CA SER A 504 18.36 9.65 35.49
C SER A 504 17.13 8.93 34.93
N ASP A 505 16.46 8.12 35.75
CA ASP A 505 15.29 7.34 35.34
C ASP A 505 14.06 8.23 35.09
N LEU A 506 13.89 9.33 35.86
CA LEU A 506 12.86 10.35 35.63
C LEU A 506 13.11 11.13 34.33
N GLU A 507 14.34 11.54 34.05
CA GLU A 507 14.73 12.21 32.80
C GLU A 507 14.51 11.30 31.59
N LYS A 508 14.88 10.02 31.71
CA LYS A 508 14.65 9.01 30.68
C LYS A 508 13.15 8.81 30.41
N SER A 509 12.35 8.60 31.46
CA SER A 509 10.88 8.48 31.36
C SER A 509 10.22 9.73 30.76
N SER A 510 10.68 10.93 31.13
CA SER A 510 10.23 12.20 30.53
C SER A 510 10.55 12.29 29.04
N LYS A 511 11.74 11.82 28.64
CA LYS A 511 12.18 11.78 27.24
C LYS A 511 11.38 10.76 26.41
N ASP A 512 11.07 9.61 26.99
CA ASP A 512 10.24 8.58 26.37
C ASP A 512 8.76 9.03 26.24
N LEU A 513 8.22 9.75 27.23
CA LEU A 513 6.93 10.42 27.15
C LEU A 513 6.90 11.49 26.03
N GLN A 514 7.99 12.24 25.85
CA GLN A 514 8.11 13.21 24.77
C GLN A 514 8.23 12.54 23.38
N ASN A 515 8.97 11.44 23.28
CA ASN A 515 9.03 10.61 22.07
C ASN A 515 7.63 10.07 21.70
N ALA A 516 6.89 9.53 22.68
CA ALA A 516 5.53 9.01 22.47
C ALA A 516 4.55 10.09 21.99
N LYS A 517 4.65 11.33 22.51
CA LYS A 517 3.86 12.47 22.00
C LYS A 517 4.16 12.77 20.53
N ILE A 518 5.43 12.71 20.12
CA ILE A 518 5.84 12.93 18.73
C ILE A 518 5.33 11.81 17.82
N GLU A 519 5.38 10.54 18.27
CA GLU A 519 4.79 9.43 17.49
C GLU A 519 3.27 9.57 17.35
N ILE A 520 2.54 9.91 18.43
CA ILE A 520 1.09 10.16 18.38
C ILE A 520 0.74 11.31 17.42
N GLN A 521 1.55 12.37 17.38
CA GLN A 521 1.36 13.46 16.43
C GLN A 521 1.62 13.00 14.98
N ASN A 522 2.71 12.26 14.73
CA ASN A 522 3.02 11.72 13.40
C ASN A 522 1.89 10.78 12.90
N TYR A 523 1.32 9.93 13.76
CA TYR A 523 0.18 9.08 13.39
C TYR A 523 -1.08 9.89 13.09
N ARG A 524 -1.33 11.00 13.79
CA ARG A 524 -2.44 11.92 13.45
C ARG A 524 -2.22 12.60 12.10
N GLU A 525 -1.00 13.04 11.80
CA GLU A 525 -0.67 13.65 10.50
C GLU A 525 -0.77 12.64 9.35
N GLN A 526 -0.42 11.36 9.57
CA GLN A 526 -0.67 10.27 8.62
C GLN A 526 -2.16 9.99 8.45
N LEU A 527 -2.93 9.89 9.54
CA LEU A 527 -4.38 9.66 9.50
C LEU A 527 -5.10 10.78 8.74
N ASN A 528 -4.74 12.04 8.96
CA ASN A 528 -5.31 13.18 8.25
C ASN A 528 -5.01 13.13 6.73
N LYS A 529 -3.80 12.71 6.34
CA LYS A 529 -3.44 12.50 4.93
C LYS A 529 -4.29 11.39 4.30
N SER A 530 -4.47 10.27 5.00
CA SER A 530 -5.36 9.18 4.55
C SER A 530 -6.83 9.64 4.44
N PHE A 531 -7.31 10.52 5.32
CA PHE A 531 -8.63 11.13 5.19
C PHE A 531 -8.73 12.02 3.94
N SER A 532 -7.78 12.94 3.70
CA SER A 532 -7.81 13.78 2.49
C SER A 532 -7.72 12.97 1.19
N PHE A 533 -6.97 11.86 1.19
CA PHE A 533 -6.90 10.94 0.05
C PHE A 533 -8.21 10.16 -0.15
N LYS A 534 -8.89 9.77 0.94
CA LYS A 534 -10.23 9.18 0.89
C LYS A 534 -11.26 10.17 0.31
N GLU A 535 -11.24 11.43 0.75
CA GLU A 535 -12.14 12.47 0.23
C GLU A 535 -11.89 12.73 -1.27
N GLN A 536 -10.63 12.73 -1.71
CA GLN A 536 -10.30 12.81 -3.12
C GLN A 536 -10.88 11.62 -3.91
N LEU A 537 -10.67 10.37 -3.45
CA LEU A 537 -11.24 9.17 -4.09
C LEU A 537 -12.77 9.19 -4.11
N GLU A 538 -13.43 9.64 -3.05
CA GLU A 538 -14.90 9.80 -3.02
C GLU A 538 -15.39 10.89 -4.00
N SER A 539 -14.57 11.90 -4.31
CA SER A 539 -14.88 12.89 -5.35
C SER A 539 -14.66 12.35 -6.76
N GLU A 540 -13.62 11.53 -6.96
CA GLU A 540 -13.33 10.88 -8.24
C GLU A 540 -14.41 9.84 -8.58
N VAL A 541 -14.83 9.01 -7.61
CA VAL A 541 -15.96 8.07 -7.75
C VAL A 541 -17.24 8.79 -8.17
N LYS A 542 -17.60 9.91 -7.52
CA LYS A 542 -18.79 10.70 -7.89
C LYS A 542 -18.70 11.27 -9.32
N SER A 543 -17.51 11.65 -9.78
CA SER A 543 -17.33 12.11 -11.16
C SER A 543 -17.48 10.97 -12.17
N LEU A 544 -16.97 9.77 -11.85
CA LEU A 544 -17.12 8.56 -12.67
C LEU A 544 -18.58 8.07 -12.71
N GLU A 545 -19.31 8.11 -11.59
CA GLU A 545 -20.75 7.81 -11.54
C GLU A 545 -21.57 8.77 -12.43
N TYR A 546 -21.19 10.04 -12.48
CA TYR A 546 -21.78 11.04 -13.37
C TYR A 546 -21.48 10.74 -14.85
N PHE A 547 -20.22 10.41 -15.21
CA PHE A 547 -19.88 9.98 -16.57
C PHE A 547 -20.61 8.71 -17.00
N ILE A 548 -20.69 7.68 -16.14
CA ILE A 548 -21.46 6.46 -16.38
C ILE A 548 -22.95 6.77 -16.59
N SER A 549 -23.49 7.79 -15.92
CA SER A 549 -24.86 8.24 -16.10
C SER A 549 -25.08 8.96 -17.44
N GLN A 550 -24.11 9.76 -17.90
CA GLN A 550 -24.15 10.34 -19.26
C GLN A 550 -24.05 9.25 -20.35
N GLU A 551 -23.12 8.31 -20.22
CA GLU A 551 -22.97 7.18 -21.15
C GLU A 551 -24.24 6.32 -21.25
N ARG A 552 -24.92 6.06 -20.12
CA ARG A 552 -26.23 5.40 -20.12
C ARG A 552 -27.29 6.21 -20.88
N SER A 553 -27.29 7.54 -20.73
CA SER A 553 -28.21 8.40 -21.46
C SER A 553 -27.94 8.42 -22.96
N ALA A 554 -26.66 8.48 -23.38
CA ALA A 554 -26.24 8.43 -24.78
C ALA A 554 -26.59 7.07 -25.42
N ARG A 555 -26.33 5.97 -24.70
CA ARG A 555 -26.69 4.61 -25.13
C ARG A 555 -28.21 4.43 -25.29
N ASN A 556 -29.02 5.05 -24.43
CA ASN A 556 -30.48 5.01 -24.56
C ASN A 556 -30.94 5.79 -25.81
N SER A 557 -30.40 6.99 -26.07
CA SER A 557 -30.67 7.74 -27.30
C SER A 557 -30.34 6.92 -28.55
N LEU A 558 -29.16 6.29 -28.58
CA LEU A 558 -28.75 5.43 -29.70
C LEU A 558 -29.64 4.18 -29.85
N ALA A 559 -30.22 3.67 -28.77
CA ALA A 559 -31.19 2.58 -28.83
C ALA A 559 -32.53 3.04 -29.41
N GLU A 560 -33.00 4.24 -29.07
CA GLU A 560 -34.19 4.88 -29.64
C GLU A 560 -33.98 5.18 -31.15
N ASP A 561 -32.83 5.71 -31.55
CA ASP A 561 -32.44 5.89 -32.96
C ASP A 561 -32.38 4.56 -33.72
N THR A 562 -31.89 3.50 -33.08
CA THR A 562 -31.87 2.14 -33.64
C THR A 562 -33.26 1.54 -33.82
N ILE A 563 -34.22 1.89 -32.96
CA ILE A 563 -35.63 1.49 -33.10
C ILE A 563 -36.29 2.30 -34.22
N SER A 564 -36.05 3.61 -34.28
CA SER A 564 -36.53 4.52 -35.33
C SER A 564 -36.09 4.06 -36.72
N THR A 565 -34.80 3.77 -36.89
CA THR A 565 -34.26 3.26 -38.17
C THR A 565 -34.77 1.86 -38.52
N LYS A 566 -35.02 0.97 -37.55
CA LYS A 566 -35.70 -0.31 -37.81
C LYS A 566 -37.14 -0.13 -38.32
N ILE A 567 -37.88 0.84 -37.79
CA ILE A 567 -39.23 1.17 -38.29
C ILE A 567 -39.16 1.66 -39.74
N GLN A 568 -38.24 2.59 -40.04
CA GLN A 568 -38.02 3.08 -41.42
C GLN A 568 -37.62 1.96 -42.39
N ILE A 569 -36.80 0.99 -41.97
CA ILE A 569 -36.46 -0.18 -42.79
C ILE A 569 -37.72 -1.03 -43.07
N GLN A 570 -38.58 -1.28 -42.07
CA GLN A 570 -39.83 -2.01 -42.27
C GLN A 570 -40.84 -1.26 -43.16
N GLU A 571 -40.81 0.07 -43.17
CA GLU A 571 -41.61 0.88 -44.11
C GLU A 571 -41.06 0.77 -45.54
N LEU A 572 -39.75 0.88 -45.73
CA LEU A 572 -39.09 0.67 -47.02
C LEU A 572 -39.25 -0.77 -47.55
N GLU A 573 -39.35 -1.78 -46.68
CA GLU A 573 -39.68 -3.15 -47.06
C GLU A 573 -41.14 -3.31 -47.53
N LYS A 574 -42.09 -2.61 -46.89
CA LYS A 574 -43.49 -2.55 -47.36
C LYS A 574 -43.58 -1.85 -48.71
N ASP A 575 -42.94 -0.70 -48.88
CA ASP A 575 -42.88 0.00 -50.16
C ASP A 575 -42.23 -0.87 -51.25
N LYS A 576 -41.13 -1.56 -50.95
CA LYS A 576 -40.50 -2.51 -51.86
C LYS A 576 -41.45 -3.63 -52.30
N THR A 577 -42.24 -4.21 -51.39
CA THR A 577 -43.23 -5.23 -51.76
C THR A 577 -44.37 -4.64 -52.60
N LEU A 578 -44.84 -3.43 -52.29
CA LEU A 578 -45.83 -2.71 -53.10
C LEU A 578 -45.32 -2.41 -54.53
N TYR A 579 -44.08 -1.94 -54.68
CA TYR A 579 -43.45 -1.74 -55.99
C TYR A 579 -43.25 -3.07 -56.74
N MET A 580 -42.94 -4.17 -56.04
CA MET A 580 -42.80 -5.48 -56.66
C MET A 580 -44.15 -6.03 -57.16
N THR A 581 -45.23 -5.87 -56.39
CA THR A 581 -46.60 -6.17 -56.84
C THR A 581 -47.00 -5.30 -58.04
N LYS A 582 -46.63 -4.02 -58.04
CA LYS A 582 -46.89 -3.10 -59.16
C LYS A 582 -46.09 -3.45 -60.41
N SER A 583 -44.85 -3.93 -60.27
CA SER A 583 -44.06 -4.46 -61.40
C SER A 583 -44.76 -5.65 -62.02
N LEU A 584 -45.20 -6.61 -61.20
CA LEU A 584 -45.92 -7.80 -61.66
C LEU A 584 -47.24 -7.44 -62.37
N MET A 585 -47.97 -6.43 -61.89
CA MET A 585 -49.17 -5.91 -62.58
C MET A 585 -48.82 -5.32 -63.96
N LEU A 586 -47.77 -4.50 -64.05
CA LEU A 586 -47.32 -3.92 -65.32
C LEU A 586 -46.76 -4.97 -66.28
N GLU A 587 -46.11 -6.02 -65.77
CA GLU A 587 -45.63 -7.16 -66.55
C GLU A 587 -46.80 -7.95 -67.16
N ASN A 588 -47.88 -8.15 -66.41
CA ASN A 588 -49.12 -8.74 -66.90
C ASN A 588 -49.82 -7.85 -67.95
N GLU A 589 -49.97 -6.54 -67.69
CA GLU A 589 -50.52 -5.57 -68.67
C GLU A 589 -49.69 -5.56 -69.98
N ILE A 590 -48.37 -5.71 -69.88
CA ILE A 590 -47.47 -5.83 -71.04
C ILE A 590 -47.69 -7.15 -71.79
N GLU A 591 -47.95 -8.26 -71.11
CA GLU A 591 -48.25 -9.54 -71.76
C GLU A 591 -49.63 -9.53 -72.44
N ASP A 592 -50.66 -8.98 -71.78
CA ASP A 592 -51.99 -8.76 -72.37
C ASP A 592 -51.89 -7.87 -73.63
N MET A 593 -51.11 -6.78 -73.59
CA MET A 593 -50.85 -5.94 -74.77
C MET A 593 -50.07 -6.67 -75.87
N LYS A 594 -49.19 -7.65 -75.56
CA LYS A 594 -48.56 -8.50 -76.59
C LYS A 594 -49.59 -9.42 -77.24
N ILE A 595 -50.50 -9.99 -76.45
CA ILE A 595 -51.58 -10.86 -76.94
C ILE A 595 -52.52 -10.06 -77.84
N GLU A 596 -52.92 -8.84 -77.46
CA GLU A 596 -53.66 -7.92 -78.33
C GLU A 596 -52.87 -7.59 -79.60
N TYR A 597 -51.58 -7.26 -79.50
CA TYR A 597 -50.74 -6.95 -80.66
C TYR A 597 -50.62 -8.12 -81.64
N GLU A 598 -50.42 -9.35 -81.15
CA GLU A 598 -50.40 -10.55 -82.01
C GLU A 598 -51.77 -10.84 -82.62
N ASN A 599 -52.88 -10.58 -81.92
CA ASN A 599 -54.22 -10.64 -82.49
C ASN A 599 -54.43 -9.58 -83.60
N PHE A 600 -54.01 -8.34 -83.39
CA PHE A 600 -54.03 -7.29 -84.43
C PHE A 600 -53.11 -7.63 -85.61
N LYS A 601 -51.95 -8.26 -85.36
CA LYS A 601 -51.01 -8.72 -86.39
C LYS A 601 -51.61 -9.87 -87.22
N LEU A 602 -52.30 -10.82 -86.60
CA LEU A 602 -53.08 -11.85 -87.29
C LEU A 602 -54.24 -11.25 -88.10
N GLN A 603 -54.94 -10.25 -87.56
CA GLN A 603 -55.98 -9.51 -88.27
C GLN A 603 -55.41 -8.75 -89.48
N ASN A 604 -54.25 -8.11 -89.34
CA ASN A 604 -53.55 -7.43 -90.44
C ASN A 604 -53.04 -8.42 -91.49
N ILE A 605 -52.56 -9.60 -91.10
CA ILE A 605 -52.21 -10.68 -92.05
C ILE A 605 -53.45 -11.12 -92.84
N LYS A 606 -54.61 -11.25 -92.18
CA LYS A 606 -55.88 -11.54 -92.85
C LYS A 606 -56.29 -10.43 -93.82
N ILE A 607 -56.26 -9.16 -93.38
CA ILE A 607 -56.58 -8.00 -94.24
C ILE A 607 -55.62 -7.93 -95.45
N LEU A 608 -54.33 -8.25 -95.27
CA LEU A 608 -53.36 -8.34 -96.37
C LEU A 608 -53.65 -9.51 -97.32
N ALA A 609 -54.14 -10.64 -96.82
CA ALA A 609 -54.58 -11.76 -97.66
C ALA A 609 -55.85 -11.38 -98.46
N ASP A 610 -56.83 -10.74 -97.81
CA ASP A 610 -58.06 -10.25 -98.43
C ASP A 610 -57.75 -9.18 -99.50
N LEU A 611 -56.88 -8.21 -99.20
CA LEU A 611 -56.37 -7.21 -100.17
C LEU A 611 -55.54 -7.83 -101.30
N THR A 612 -54.83 -8.92 -101.04
CA THR A 612 -54.10 -9.66 -102.09
C THR A 612 -55.07 -10.41 -102.99
N GLN A 613 -56.15 -10.96 -102.44
CA GLN A 613 -57.24 -11.56 -103.21
C GLN A 613 -58.01 -10.50 -104.03
N GLU A 614 -58.33 -9.34 -103.44
CA GLU A 614 -58.89 -8.21 -104.17
C GLU A 614 -57.95 -7.74 -105.28
N SER A 615 -56.65 -7.63 -105.01
CA SER A 615 -55.64 -7.25 -106.01
C SER A 615 -55.53 -8.27 -107.16
N ARG A 616 -55.74 -9.57 -106.89
CA ARG A 616 -55.84 -10.60 -107.93
C ARG A 616 -57.13 -10.44 -108.76
N SER A 617 -58.28 -10.25 -108.11
CA SER A 617 -59.56 -9.99 -108.80
C SER A 617 -59.51 -8.71 -109.63
N LYS A 618 -58.91 -7.65 -109.11
CA LYS A 618 -58.67 -6.38 -109.78
C LYS A 618 -57.68 -6.52 -110.93
N LYS A 619 -56.65 -7.38 -110.79
CA LYS A 619 -55.78 -7.72 -111.92
C LYS A 619 -56.56 -8.46 -113.02
N ASN A 620 -57.38 -9.45 -112.67
CA ASN A 620 -58.22 -10.15 -113.67
C ASN A 620 -59.13 -9.15 -114.41
N LEU A 621 -59.82 -8.26 -113.68
CA LEU A 621 -60.61 -7.16 -114.25
C LEU A 621 -59.77 -6.18 -115.09
N GLN A 622 -58.50 -5.97 -114.75
CA GLN A 622 -57.58 -5.11 -115.49
C GLN A 622 -57.04 -5.80 -116.75
N ASP A 623 -56.85 -7.12 -116.73
CA ASP A 623 -56.47 -7.94 -117.88
C ASP A 623 -57.67 -8.05 -118.87
N GLU A 624 -58.91 -8.16 -118.36
CA GLU A 624 -60.15 -7.95 -119.15
C GLU A 624 -60.25 -6.53 -119.72
N ASN A 625 -59.90 -5.50 -118.93
CA ASN A 625 -59.86 -4.10 -119.39
C ASN A 625 -58.76 -3.88 -120.46
N ILE A 626 -57.68 -4.65 -120.43
CA ILE A 626 -56.64 -4.65 -121.47
C ILE A 626 -57.19 -5.28 -122.76
N GLN A 627 -57.93 -6.39 -122.72
CA GLN A 627 -58.63 -6.89 -123.91
C GLN A 627 -59.65 -5.87 -124.49
N TYR A 628 -60.35 -5.13 -123.62
CA TYR A 628 -61.20 -3.99 -124.00
C TYR A 628 -60.42 -2.79 -124.58
N LYS A 629 -59.13 -2.64 -124.25
CA LYS A 629 -58.25 -1.60 -124.79
C LYS A 629 -57.55 -2.01 -126.07
N GLU A 630 -57.23 -3.29 -126.25
CA GLU A 630 -56.69 -3.83 -127.51
C GLU A 630 -57.76 -3.77 -128.62
N THR A 631 -59.00 -4.11 -128.29
CA THR A 631 -60.16 -3.93 -129.19
C THR A 631 -60.47 -2.46 -129.49
N ASN A 632 -60.31 -1.55 -128.53
CA ASN A 632 -60.39 -0.10 -128.80
C ASN A 632 -59.17 0.47 -129.57
N ALA A 633 -57.96 -0.05 -129.37
CA ALA A 633 -56.77 0.41 -130.09
C ALA A 633 -56.85 0.06 -131.59
N LEU A 634 -57.45 -1.09 -131.92
CA LEU A 634 -57.85 -1.42 -133.29
C LEU A 634 -58.81 -0.36 -133.88
N LEU A 635 -59.80 0.11 -133.11
CA LEU A 635 -60.72 1.17 -133.55
C LEU A 635 -60.04 2.54 -133.69
N GLU A 636 -59.14 2.90 -132.79
CA GLU A 636 -58.49 4.22 -132.80
C GLU A 636 -57.39 4.34 -133.87
N ASN A 637 -56.74 3.22 -134.27
CA ASN A 637 -55.83 3.18 -135.42
C ASN A 637 -56.55 3.56 -136.72
N TYR A 638 -57.77 3.06 -136.98
CA TYR A 638 -58.60 3.48 -138.12
C TYR A 638 -58.96 4.98 -138.09
N ARG A 639 -58.76 5.66 -136.96
CA ARG A 639 -59.01 7.10 -136.75
C ARG A 639 -57.76 7.96 -136.99
N TYR A 640 -56.58 7.44 -136.63
CA TYR A 640 -55.31 8.17 -136.69
C TYR A 640 -54.87 8.49 -138.13
N ASP A 641 -55.08 7.55 -139.06
CA ASP A 641 -54.71 7.71 -140.48
C ASP A 641 -55.48 8.86 -141.16
N ILE A 642 -56.68 9.19 -140.65
CA ILE A 642 -57.53 10.28 -141.14
C ILE A 642 -56.94 11.64 -140.77
N GLU A 643 -56.62 11.85 -139.48
CA GLU A 643 -56.26 13.18 -138.98
C GLU A 643 -54.78 13.54 -139.25
N THR A 644 -53.91 12.55 -139.45
CA THR A 644 -52.49 12.77 -139.78
C THR A 644 -52.32 13.48 -141.13
N SER A 645 -53.20 13.20 -142.09
CA SER A 645 -53.24 13.84 -143.42
C SER A 645 -53.52 15.36 -143.38
N LYS A 646 -53.99 15.88 -142.24
CA LYS A 646 -54.58 17.21 -142.09
C LYS A 646 -53.61 18.26 -141.54
N LYS A 647 -52.69 17.87 -140.65
CA LYS A 647 -51.76 18.80 -139.97
C LYS A 647 -50.56 19.21 -140.84
N THR A 648 -50.12 18.34 -141.76
CA THR A 648 -49.01 18.61 -142.69
C THR A 648 -49.26 19.82 -143.61
N LEU A 649 -50.53 20.15 -143.85
CA LEU A 649 -50.95 21.33 -144.63
C LEU A 649 -50.80 22.67 -143.89
N VAL A 650 -50.81 22.69 -142.55
CA VAL A 650 -50.95 23.94 -141.78
C VAL A 650 -49.61 24.59 -141.44
N MET A 651 -48.57 23.80 -141.18
CA MET A 651 -47.27 24.32 -140.70
C MET A 651 -46.40 25.00 -141.78
N PHE A 652 -46.83 25.02 -143.04
CA PHE A 652 -46.04 25.57 -144.15
C PHE A 652 -46.23 27.09 -144.36
N CYS A 653 -47.23 27.72 -143.73
CA CYS A 653 -47.60 29.11 -144.00
C CYS A 653 -47.30 30.08 -142.85
N ASN A 654 -46.52 31.12 -143.17
CA ASN A 654 -46.48 32.45 -142.53
C ASN A 654 -45.63 32.64 -141.25
N ASN A 655 -44.31 32.44 -141.37
CA ASN A 655 -43.34 33.11 -140.48
C ASN A 655 -43.22 34.62 -140.84
N PHE A 656 -43.66 35.55 -139.97
CA PHE A 656 -43.07 36.88 -139.62
C PHE A 656 -44.12 37.84 -138.96
N GLY A 657 -43.79 38.52 -137.83
CA GLY A 657 -44.56 39.72 -137.37
C GLY A 657 -44.71 40.11 -135.86
N SER A 658 -43.66 40.63 -135.21
CA SER A 658 -43.59 41.80 -134.25
C SER A 658 -44.59 42.12 -133.08
N VAL A 659 -44.06 42.67 -131.94
CA VAL A 659 -44.56 43.78 -131.02
C VAL A 659 -44.75 43.50 -129.48
N CYS A 660 -44.48 44.55 -128.63
CA CYS A 660 -44.74 44.78 -127.18
C CYS A 660 -43.75 44.22 -126.10
N LEU A 661 -43.59 44.77 -124.87
CA LEU A 661 -43.71 46.14 -124.26
C LEU A 661 -43.02 46.15 -122.86
N GLY A 662 -42.81 47.29 -122.15
CA GLY A 662 -42.32 47.25 -120.74
C GLY A 662 -42.14 48.58 -119.94
N SER A 663 -41.46 48.48 -118.77
CA SER A 663 -41.59 49.31 -117.53
C SER A 663 -40.52 48.94 -116.47
N LEU A 664 -40.16 49.58 -115.33
CA LEU A 664 -40.28 50.86 -114.55
C LEU A 664 -39.35 50.66 -113.28
N SER A 665 -38.84 51.56 -112.40
CA SER A 665 -38.67 53.03 -112.12
C SER A 665 -37.52 53.16 -111.03
N PHE A 666 -37.09 54.24 -110.32
CA PHE A 666 -37.49 55.66 -110.09
C PHE A 666 -36.25 56.59 -109.79
N ASN A 667 -36.21 57.41 -108.70
CA ASN A 667 -35.38 58.65 -108.48
C ASN A 667 -35.16 58.98 -106.97
N SER A 668 -34.32 59.92 -106.43
CA SER A 668 -33.07 60.68 -106.82
C SER A 668 -32.55 61.59 -105.64
N LEU A 669 -31.87 62.75 -105.88
CA LEU A 669 -31.38 63.84 -104.94
C LEU A 669 -30.09 63.57 -104.07
N ILE A 670 -29.27 64.53 -103.56
CA ILE A 670 -28.94 65.99 -103.80
C ILE A 670 -27.52 66.36 -103.20
N SER A 671 -27.09 67.65 -103.08
CA SER A 671 -25.66 68.07 -102.85
C SER A 671 -25.40 69.44 -102.12
N GLU A 672 -24.13 69.67 -101.69
CA GLU A 672 -23.32 70.92 -101.42
C GLU A 672 -23.71 72.08 -100.46
N GLN A 673 -22.76 72.53 -99.60
CA GLN A 673 -22.29 73.95 -99.43
C GLN A 673 -21.18 74.16 -98.35
N LEU A 674 -20.40 75.26 -98.48
CA LEU A 674 -19.28 75.81 -97.65
C LEU A 674 -17.84 75.46 -98.07
N LYS A 675 -17.30 76.22 -99.05
CA LYS A 675 -15.91 76.14 -99.53
C LYS A 675 -15.19 77.50 -99.57
N GLU A 676 -15.70 78.51 -98.86
CA GLU A 676 -15.17 79.88 -98.84
C GLU A 676 -15.13 80.44 -97.40
N GLN A 677 -13.93 80.79 -96.93
CA GLN A 677 -13.52 82.03 -96.23
C GLN A 677 -12.00 81.89 -95.97
N ILE A 678 -11.13 82.53 -96.76
CA ILE A 678 -10.54 83.85 -96.42
C ILE A 678 -9.77 83.73 -95.09
N PHE A 679 -8.43 83.58 -95.02
CA PHE A 679 -7.39 84.11 -95.91
C PHE A 679 -7.43 85.64 -96.05
N LYS A 680 -7.29 86.35 -94.93
CA LYS A 680 -6.96 87.78 -94.87
C LYS A 680 -5.95 88.07 -93.75
N ASN A 681 -5.20 89.15 -93.96
CA ASN A 681 -4.27 89.80 -93.02
C ASN A 681 -3.00 89.01 -92.67
N ASN A 682 -1.95 89.19 -93.48
CA ASN A 682 -0.61 89.36 -92.94
C ASN A 682 0.21 90.31 -93.83
N LYS A 683 0.49 91.50 -93.30
CA LYS A 683 1.28 92.62 -93.83
C LYS A 683 1.52 93.56 -92.63
N ASP A 684 2.71 94.09 -92.36
CA ASP A 684 3.94 94.21 -93.16
C ASP A 684 5.23 93.85 -92.35
N ASP A 685 6.40 94.21 -92.90
CA ASP A 685 7.73 94.33 -92.27
C ASP A 685 8.58 93.10 -91.87
N ASN A 686 9.55 92.82 -92.74
CA ASN A 686 10.99 92.72 -92.41
C ASN A 686 11.52 91.61 -91.46
N VAL A 687 11.08 90.37 -91.66
CA VAL A 687 12.01 89.22 -91.62
C VAL A 687 11.75 88.31 -92.83
N SER A 688 12.79 87.85 -93.52
CA SER A 688 12.63 86.80 -94.53
C SER A 688 12.20 85.51 -93.83
N ILE A 689 11.03 84.98 -94.18
CA ILE A 689 10.47 83.77 -93.56
C ILE A 689 11.49 82.61 -93.59
N ALA A 690 12.30 82.51 -94.65
CA ALA A 690 13.36 81.51 -94.74
C ALA A 690 14.41 81.63 -93.62
N GLN A 691 14.86 82.84 -93.27
CA GLN A 691 15.86 83.05 -92.21
C GLN A 691 15.26 82.87 -90.81
N TRP A 692 14.00 83.29 -90.61
CA TRP A 692 13.31 82.99 -89.34
C TRP A 692 13.11 81.49 -89.16
N VAL A 693 12.70 80.77 -90.22
CA VAL A 693 12.59 79.31 -90.22
C VAL A 693 13.95 78.65 -89.99
N GLU A 694 15.05 79.14 -90.58
CA GLU A 694 16.39 78.57 -90.37
C GLU A 694 16.87 78.73 -88.93
N ILE A 695 16.68 79.90 -88.31
CA ILE A 695 16.99 80.12 -86.89
C ILE A 695 16.11 79.22 -86.00
N MET A 696 14.79 79.23 -86.22
CA MET A 696 13.85 78.37 -85.49
C MET A 696 14.18 76.88 -85.65
N CYS A 697 14.60 76.42 -86.83
CA CYS A 697 15.01 75.03 -87.05
C CYS A 697 16.28 74.67 -86.27
N ASN A 698 17.29 75.55 -86.21
CA ASN A 698 18.49 75.32 -85.41
C ASN A 698 18.18 75.32 -83.90
N GLU A 699 17.36 76.26 -83.41
CA GLU A 699 16.92 76.28 -82.02
C GLU A 699 16.08 75.04 -81.66
N LEU A 700 15.16 74.64 -82.54
CA LEU A 700 14.39 73.40 -82.39
C LEU A 700 15.29 72.16 -82.41
N GLU A 701 16.34 72.09 -83.22
CA GLU A 701 17.26 70.94 -83.22
C GLU A 701 18.09 70.88 -81.93
N ILE A 702 18.57 72.03 -81.42
CA ILE A 702 19.26 72.10 -80.13
C ILE A 702 18.32 71.67 -79.00
N LEU A 703 17.06 72.14 -79.00
CA LEU A 703 16.05 71.73 -78.02
C LEU A 703 15.70 70.25 -78.12
N LEU A 704 15.56 69.69 -79.33
CA LEU A 704 15.32 68.26 -79.55
C LEU A 704 16.50 67.39 -79.09
N ARG A 705 17.74 67.79 -79.38
CA ARG A 705 18.96 67.12 -78.88
C ARG A 705 19.05 67.17 -77.35
N GLY A 706 18.67 68.31 -76.75
CA GLY A 706 18.57 68.45 -75.28
C GLY A 706 17.47 67.56 -74.68
N GLN A 707 16.30 67.54 -75.30
CA GLN A 707 15.16 66.71 -74.88
C GLN A 707 15.47 65.21 -74.99
N LEU A 708 16.22 64.78 -76.02
CA LEU A 708 16.68 63.40 -76.16
C LEU A 708 17.64 63.01 -75.02
N LYS A 709 18.67 63.83 -74.74
CA LYS A 709 19.58 63.58 -73.59
C LYS A 709 18.82 63.52 -72.27
N PHE A 710 17.94 64.48 -72.01
CA PHE A 710 17.11 64.47 -70.80
C PHE A 710 16.21 63.23 -70.72
N LYS A 711 15.70 62.72 -71.85
CA LYS A 711 14.91 61.49 -71.92
C LYS A 711 15.76 60.25 -71.61
N GLU A 712 17.01 60.21 -72.07
CA GLU A 712 17.99 59.15 -71.78
C GLU A 712 18.41 59.15 -70.30
N GLU A 713 18.82 60.30 -69.77
CA GLU A 713 19.15 60.48 -68.34
C GLU A 713 17.96 60.13 -67.44
N SER A 714 16.75 60.59 -67.81
CA SER A 714 15.51 60.27 -67.10
C SER A 714 15.14 58.77 -67.20
N ALA A 715 15.52 58.08 -68.28
CA ALA A 715 15.34 56.63 -68.40
C ALA A 715 16.35 55.86 -67.52
N LEU A 716 17.60 56.29 -67.48
CA LEU A 716 18.63 55.73 -66.59
C LEU A 716 18.24 55.91 -65.11
N LEU A 717 17.75 57.10 -64.72
CA LEU A 717 17.23 57.34 -63.37
C LEU A 717 16.03 56.44 -63.04
N ARG A 718 15.08 56.26 -63.97
CA ARG A 718 13.97 55.31 -63.77
C ARG A 718 14.47 53.88 -63.55
N GLN A 719 15.43 53.42 -64.34
CA GLN A 719 16.03 52.09 -64.17
C GLN A 719 16.75 51.94 -62.83
N GLN A 720 17.51 52.96 -62.40
CA GLN A 720 18.16 52.96 -61.08
C GLN A 720 17.14 52.91 -59.94
N ILE A 721 16.05 53.69 -60.03
CA ILE A 721 14.95 53.68 -59.05
C ILE A 721 14.28 52.30 -58.98
N GLU A 722 14.03 51.65 -60.12
CA GLU A 722 13.45 50.30 -60.12
C GLU A 722 14.41 49.26 -59.52
N ASN A 723 15.69 49.28 -59.89
CA ASN A 723 16.72 48.44 -59.28
C ASN A 723 16.85 48.68 -57.76
N PHE A 724 16.59 49.89 -57.26
CA PHE A 724 16.54 50.17 -55.83
C PHE A 724 15.25 49.64 -55.18
N LYS A 725 14.08 49.75 -55.81
CA LYS A 725 12.85 49.12 -55.31
C LYS A 725 12.98 47.61 -55.19
N GLU A 726 13.56 46.94 -56.19
CA GLU A 726 13.79 45.49 -56.14
C GLU A 726 14.70 45.11 -54.97
N LYS A 727 15.80 45.85 -54.76
CA LYS A 727 16.67 45.65 -53.60
C LYS A 727 15.97 45.92 -52.26
N PHE A 728 15.14 46.97 -52.17
CA PHE A 728 14.33 47.23 -50.98
C PHE A 728 13.29 46.13 -50.73
N LYS A 729 12.70 45.56 -51.78
CA LYS A 729 11.78 44.43 -51.69
C LYS A 729 12.49 43.18 -51.18
N CYS A 730 13.65 42.82 -51.73
CA CYS A 730 14.44 41.70 -51.22
C CYS A 730 14.88 41.92 -49.76
N LEU A 731 15.36 43.12 -49.40
CA LEU A 731 15.71 43.45 -48.01
C LEU A 731 14.50 43.44 -47.05
N GLN A 732 13.29 43.68 -47.55
CA GLN A 732 12.06 43.55 -46.78
C GLN A 732 11.65 42.08 -46.64
N GLU A 733 11.80 41.27 -47.69
CA GLU A 733 11.58 39.82 -47.65
C GLU A 733 12.59 39.15 -46.69
N ASP A 734 13.86 39.54 -46.73
CA ASP A 734 14.89 39.15 -45.76
C ASP A 734 14.51 39.57 -44.32
N TYR A 735 13.97 40.79 -44.13
CA TYR A 735 13.56 41.28 -42.82
C TYR A 735 12.36 40.52 -42.25
N ASP A 736 11.35 40.27 -43.08
CA ASP A 736 10.14 39.55 -42.68
C ASP A 736 10.46 38.07 -42.38
N GLU A 737 11.35 37.43 -43.15
CA GLU A 737 11.88 36.09 -42.82
C GLU A 737 12.66 36.10 -41.49
N ASN A 738 13.52 37.11 -41.27
CA ASN A 738 14.26 37.22 -40.01
C ASN A 738 13.35 37.49 -38.79
N ASP A 739 12.25 38.23 -38.93
CA ASP A 739 11.29 38.42 -37.84
C ASP A 739 10.43 37.16 -37.59
N VAL A 740 10.11 36.38 -38.63
CA VAL A 740 9.51 35.03 -38.48
C VAL A 740 10.47 34.08 -37.76
N ASN A 741 11.74 34.02 -38.16
CA ASN A 741 12.76 33.21 -37.50
C ASN A 741 13.00 33.66 -36.04
N ARG A 742 13.00 34.97 -35.79
CA ARG A 742 13.07 35.54 -34.43
C ARG A 742 11.86 35.15 -33.57
N LYS A 743 10.64 35.20 -34.11
CA LYS A 743 9.42 34.74 -33.43
C LYS A 743 9.49 33.25 -33.11
N ALA A 744 9.92 32.42 -34.07
CA ALA A 744 10.12 30.99 -33.85
C ALA A 744 11.15 30.70 -32.75
N LEU A 745 12.28 31.43 -32.72
CA LEU A 745 13.28 31.33 -31.65
C LEU A 745 12.74 31.79 -30.29
N ILE A 746 11.92 32.84 -30.23
CA ILE A 746 11.24 33.27 -29.00
C ILE A 746 10.30 32.16 -28.50
N THR A 747 9.45 31.60 -29.36
CA THR A 747 8.57 30.48 -28.98
C THR A 747 9.33 29.23 -28.54
N GLN A 748 10.50 28.94 -29.14
CA GLN A 748 11.39 27.87 -28.68
C GLN A 748 11.95 28.17 -27.28
N ILE A 749 12.43 29.39 -27.03
CA ILE A 749 12.94 29.83 -25.72
C ILE A 749 11.82 29.78 -24.66
N GLU A 750 10.60 30.19 -25.00
CA GLU A 750 9.42 30.10 -24.12
C GLU A 750 9.08 28.63 -23.80
N SER A 751 9.09 27.74 -24.79
CA SER A 751 8.86 26.30 -24.56
C SER A 751 9.94 25.65 -23.70
N LEU A 752 11.21 26.02 -23.89
CA LEU A 752 12.32 25.56 -23.07
C LEU A 752 12.27 26.15 -21.65
N GLY A 753 11.75 27.37 -21.50
CA GLY A 753 11.47 27.98 -20.19
C GLY A 753 10.40 27.19 -19.44
N ILE A 754 9.29 26.86 -20.08
CA ILE A 754 8.21 26.02 -19.53
C ILE A 754 8.74 24.64 -19.14
N ASP A 755 9.57 24.00 -19.97
CA ASP A 755 10.14 22.68 -19.66
C ASP A 755 11.21 22.76 -18.55
N TYR A 756 11.95 23.86 -18.45
CA TYR A 756 12.86 24.12 -17.32
C TYR A 756 12.09 24.35 -16.01
N GLU A 757 10.96 25.06 -16.04
CA GLU A 757 10.07 25.21 -14.87
C GLU A 757 9.47 23.87 -14.45
N LYS A 758 9.01 23.03 -15.39
CA LYS A 758 8.59 21.64 -15.11
C LYS A 758 9.71 20.88 -14.40
N LEU A 759 10.92 20.87 -14.95
CA LEU A 759 12.08 20.19 -14.36
C LEU A 759 12.43 20.74 -12.97
N ILE A 760 12.24 22.02 -12.69
CA ILE A 760 12.36 22.58 -11.33
C ILE A 760 11.28 21.98 -10.40
N THR A 761 10.01 21.96 -10.81
CA THR A 761 8.92 21.40 -9.99
C THR A 761 9.09 19.89 -9.77
N GLU A 762 9.55 19.13 -10.77
CA GLU A 762 9.88 17.71 -10.64
C GLU A 762 11.04 17.49 -9.65
N ASN A 763 12.11 18.29 -9.74
CA ASN A 763 13.22 18.23 -8.77
C ASN A 763 12.76 18.59 -7.35
N GLN A 764 11.84 19.54 -7.17
CA GLN A 764 11.23 19.84 -5.87
C GLN A 764 10.38 18.67 -5.36
N ILE A 765 9.57 18.03 -6.22
CA ILE A 765 8.78 16.83 -5.88
C ILE A 765 9.70 15.66 -5.49
N ILE A 766 10.79 15.44 -6.23
CA ILE A 766 11.80 14.41 -5.93
C ILE A 766 12.52 14.72 -4.61
N SER A 767 12.90 15.98 -4.36
CA SER A 767 13.53 16.40 -3.10
C SER A 767 12.59 16.17 -1.90
N ASN A 768 11.32 16.57 -2.02
CA ASN A 768 10.29 16.33 -1.01
C ASN A 768 10.07 14.82 -0.76
N ARG A 769 10.03 14.00 -1.82
CA ARG A 769 9.96 12.52 -1.70
C ARG A 769 11.17 11.93 -0.99
N LEU A 770 12.38 12.36 -1.35
CA LEU A 770 13.63 11.93 -0.68
C LEU A 770 13.64 12.34 0.81
N GLN A 771 13.14 13.52 1.15
CA GLN A 771 12.98 13.95 2.54
C GLN A 771 11.98 13.06 3.30
N ILE A 772 10.82 12.75 2.71
CA ILE A 772 9.83 11.82 3.29
C ILE A 772 10.46 10.45 3.52
N THR A 773 11.03 9.82 2.50
CA THR A 773 11.67 8.49 2.60
C THR A 773 12.85 8.49 3.59
N SER A 774 13.58 9.60 3.72
CA SER A 774 14.60 9.76 4.76
C SER A 774 14.00 9.77 6.17
N THR A 775 12.87 10.45 6.40
CA THR A 775 12.17 10.39 7.69
C THR A 775 11.60 8.99 7.97
N GLU A 776 11.08 8.31 6.96
CA GLU A 776 10.57 6.94 7.07
C GLU A 776 11.68 5.94 7.41
N LEU A 777 12.82 5.99 6.72
CA LEU A 777 14.00 5.17 7.03
C LEU A 777 14.52 5.42 8.45
N ASN A 778 14.51 6.66 8.93
CA ASN A 778 14.92 6.98 10.30
C ASN A 778 13.88 6.50 11.34
N ASN A 779 12.58 6.53 11.02
CA ASN A 779 11.53 5.96 11.86
C ASN A 779 11.58 4.41 11.88
N LEU A 780 11.89 3.77 10.75
CA LEU A 780 12.11 2.32 10.67
C LEU A 780 13.37 1.90 11.45
N ARG A 781 14.46 2.68 11.40
CA ARG A 781 15.65 2.47 12.24
C ARG A 781 15.31 2.57 13.74
N LYS A 782 14.55 3.59 14.15
CA LYS A 782 14.05 3.70 15.55
C LYS A 782 13.20 2.48 15.93
N LYS A 783 12.23 2.09 15.11
CA LYS A 783 11.40 0.89 15.36
C LYS A 783 12.23 -0.39 15.46
N SER A 784 13.23 -0.58 14.59
CA SER A 784 14.16 -1.71 14.65
C SER A 784 15.06 -1.69 15.90
N GLN A 785 15.48 -0.52 16.36
CA GLN A 785 16.22 -0.38 17.61
C GLN A 785 15.34 -0.68 18.82
N ASN A 786 14.09 -0.22 18.82
CA ASN A 786 13.10 -0.48 19.88
C ASN A 786 12.70 -1.97 19.93
N THR A 787 12.48 -2.64 18.80
CA THR A 787 12.22 -4.10 18.81
C THR A 787 13.44 -4.88 19.29
N LYS A 788 14.67 -4.43 18.97
CA LYS A 788 15.90 -5.03 19.51
C LYS A 788 16.06 -4.84 21.02
N THR A 789 15.66 -3.70 21.59
CA THR A 789 15.63 -3.53 23.05
C THR A 789 14.53 -4.36 23.70
N ASN A 790 13.33 -4.42 23.11
CA ASN A 790 12.22 -5.20 23.66
C ASN A 790 12.49 -6.72 23.60
N TYR A 791 13.16 -7.20 22.54
CA TYR A 791 13.64 -8.58 22.49
C TYR A 791 14.65 -8.87 23.62
N LYS A 792 15.55 -7.91 23.92
CA LYS A 792 16.50 -8.05 25.02
C LYS A 792 15.81 -8.10 26.39
N THR A 793 14.82 -7.24 26.66
CA THR A 793 14.08 -7.28 27.94
C THR A 793 13.25 -8.54 28.08
N VAL A 794 12.52 -8.97 27.05
CA VAL A 794 11.76 -10.23 27.07
C VAL A 794 12.68 -11.45 27.24
N PHE A 795 13.89 -11.43 26.66
CA PHE A 795 14.89 -12.48 26.90
C PHE A 795 15.43 -12.46 28.35
N GLU A 796 15.63 -11.27 28.94
CA GLU A 796 16.04 -11.13 30.34
C GLU A 796 14.93 -11.60 31.31
N GLU A 797 13.68 -11.22 31.06
CA GLU A 797 12.48 -11.69 31.78
C GLU A 797 12.28 -13.21 31.67
N ALA A 798 12.44 -13.78 30.47
CA ALA A 798 12.34 -15.22 30.25
C ALA A 798 13.45 -16.01 30.98
N ASN A 799 14.66 -15.47 31.06
CA ASN A 799 15.73 -16.06 31.86
C ASN A 799 15.45 -15.97 33.36
N GLU A 800 14.92 -14.83 33.85
CA GLU A 800 14.52 -14.70 35.26
C GLU A 800 13.37 -15.67 35.61
N ALA A 801 12.40 -15.84 34.71
CA ALA A 801 11.33 -16.83 34.84
C ALA A 801 11.88 -18.27 34.87
N ASN A 802 12.84 -18.61 34.01
CA ASN A 802 13.50 -19.92 34.03
C ASN A 802 14.27 -20.15 35.35
N CYS A 803 14.95 -19.14 35.90
CA CYS A 803 15.58 -19.22 37.22
C CYS A 803 14.55 -19.45 38.35
N LYS A 804 13.39 -18.77 38.30
CA LYS A 804 12.28 -18.98 39.24
C LYS A 804 11.71 -20.39 39.13
N ILE A 805 11.49 -20.90 37.91
CA ILE A 805 11.02 -22.27 37.65
C ILE A 805 12.03 -23.30 38.18
N PHE A 806 13.32 -23.11 37.96
CA PHE A 806 14.38 -24.00 38.48
C PHE A 806 14.40 -24.03 40.01
N ALA A 807 14.27 -22.87 40.66
CA ALA A 807 14.17 -22.77 42.12
C ALA A 807 12.91 -23.47 42.67
N LEU A 808 11.76 -23.31 42.02
CA LEU A 808 10.51 -23.99 42.37
C LEU A 808 10.61 -25.50 42.16
N LYS A 809 11.24 -25.99 41.08
CA LYS A 809 11.47 -27.42 40.85
C LYS A 809 12.35 -28.02 41.94
N LYS A 810 13.48 -27.39 42.27
CA LYS A 810 14.37 -27.83 43.36
C LYS A 810 13.68 -27.82 44.73
N ARG A 811 12.75 -26.88 44.95
CA ARG A 811 11.90 -26.86 46.15
C ARG A 811 10.91 -28.02 46.15
N LEU A 812 10.24 -28.31 45.04
CA LEU A 812 9.31 -29.44 44.92
C LEU A 812 10.04 -30.77 45.14
N GLU A 813 11.24 -30.95 44.59
CA GLU A 813 12.10 -32.11 44.82
C GLU A 813 12.35 -32.31 46.34
N ASN A 814 12.76 -31.26 47.05
CA ASN A 814 12.93 -31.31 48.51
C ASN A 814 11.61 -31.64 49.25
N GLU A 815 10.48 -31.08 48.83
CA GLU A 815 9.16 -31.35 49.43
C GLU A 815 8.71 -32.82 49.16
N THR A 816 9.05 -33.42 48.02
CA THR A 816 8.81 -34.86 47.78
C THR A 816 9.70 -35.78 48.62
N VAL A 817 10.96 -35.40 48.89
CA VAL A 817 11.85 -36.13 49.81
C VAL A 817 11.31 -36.07 51.25
N LEU A 818 10.84 -34.90 51.69
CA LEU A 818 10.18 -34.75 52.99
C LEU A 818 8.89 -35.58 53.08
N ARG A 819 8.05 -35.57 52.03
CA ARG A 819 6.83 -36.41 52.00
C ARG A 819 7.17 -37.90 52.15
N LYS A 820 8.15 -38.41 51.39
CA LYS A 820 8.60 -39.81 51.50
C LYS A 820 9.10 -40.17 52.90
N LYS A 821 9.78 -39.23 53.59
CA LYS A 821 10.19 -39.43 54.99
C LYS A 821 8.98 -39.56 55.92
N CYS A 822 7.98 -38.69 55.76
CA CYS A 822 6.74 -38.77 56.56
C CYS A 822 5.89 -40.01 56.22
N GLU A 823 5.92 -40.50 54.98
CA GLU A 823 5.29 -41.77 54.58
C GLU A 823 5.95 -42.98 55.27
N ILE A 824 7.28 -42.98 55.38
CA ILE A 824 8.04 -44.00 56.14
C ILE A 824 7.74 -43.91 57.65
N GLU A 825 7.73 -42.71 58.22
CA GLU A 825 7.37 -42.48 59.63
C GLU A 825 5.92 -42.93 59.92
N LEU A 826 4.98 -42.69 59.01
CA LEU A 826 3.60 -43.19 59.10
C LEU A 826 3.51 -44.72 58.95
N SER A 827 4.38 -45.36 58.15
CA SER A 827 4.44 -46.83 58.08
C SER A 827 4.83 -47.40 59.45
N HIS A 828 5.92 -46.90 60.04
CA HIS A 828 6.38 -47.35 61.35
C HIS A 828 5.35 -47.14 62.46
N LEU A 829 4.62 -46.01 62.46
CA LEU A 829 3.53 -45.78 63.41
C LEU A 829 2.34 -46.73 63.22
N ASN A 830 2.09 -47.22 62.00
CA ASN A 830 1.09 -48.27 61.77
C ASN A 830 1.62 -49.66 62.20
N ASP A 831 2.90 -49.96 61.99
CA ASP A 831 3.54 -51.19 62.48
C ASP A 831 3.50 -51.27 64.02
N GLU A 832 3.81 -50.16 64.71
CA GLU A 832 3.70 -50.02 66.17
C GLU A 832 2.25 -50.16 66.66
N LYS A 833 1.30 -49.53 65.97
CA LYS A 833 -0.14 -49.66 66.26
C LYS A 833 -0.61 -51.11 66.11
N ASP A 834 -0.16 -51.83 65.09
CA ASP A 834 -0.53 -53.23 64.90
C ASP A 834 0.19 -54.18 65.86
N LEU A 835 1.38 -53.83 66.34
CA LEU A 835 2.01 -54.48 67.49
C LEU A 835 1.20 -54.25 68.77
N LEU A 836 0.76 -53.02 69.05
CA LEU A 836 -0.13 -52.68 70.17
C LEU A 836 -1.46 -53.43 70.10
N ASN A 837 -2.09 -53.52 68.92
CA ASN A 837 -3.30 -54.31 68.71
C ASN A 837 -3.06 -55.80 69.00
N LYS A 838 -1.93 -56.36 68.54
CA LYS A 838 -1.54 -57.76 68.82
C LYS A 838 -1.23 -58.00 70.30
N VAL A 839 -0.79 -56.98 71.05
CA VAL A 839 -0.61 -57.03 72.51
C VAL A 839 -1.97 -56.94 73.23
N LEU A 840 -2.86 -56.02 72.84
CA LEU A 840 -4.22 -55.92 73.38
C LEU A 840 -4.99 -57.24 73.22
N ILE A 841 -5.00 -57.82 72.02
CA ILE A 841 -5.67 -59.12 71.74
C ILE A 841 -5.05 -60.30 72.52
N ARG A 842 -3.84 -60.15 73.07
CA ARG A 842 -3.24 -61.13 74.01
C ARG A 842 -3.64 -60.84 75.45
N LEU A 843 -3.67 -59.58 75.87
CA LEU A 843 -4.12 -59.17 77.21
C LEU A 843 -5.61 -59.51 77.42
N GLU A 844 -6.46 -59.26 76.42
CA GLU A 844 -7.87 -59.67 76.36
C GLU A 844 -8.11 -61.19 76.48
N LYS A 845 -7.05 -62.02 76.37
CA LYS A 845 -7.11 -63.48 76.52
C LYS A 845 -6.42 -64.01 77.78
N CYS A 846 -5.83 -63.13 78.59
CA CYS A 846 -5.03 -63.50 79.76
C CYS A 846 -5.43 -62.77 81.05
N ILE A 847 -6.49 -61.95 81.02
CA ILE A 847 -6.93 -61.11 82.13
C ILE A 847 -8.43 -61.36 82.36
N GLU A 848 -8.84 -61.55 83.62
CA GLU A 848 -10.26 -61.76 83.95
C GLU A 848 -11.06 -60.44 83.83
N PRO A 849 -12.38 -60.48 83.53
CA PRO A 849 -13.13 -59.30 83.10
C PRO A 849 -13.05 -58.08 84.04
N ASP A 850 -13.07 -58.32 85.35
CA ASP A 850 -13.10 -57.29 86.39
C ASP A 850 -11.77 -56.53 86.50
N GLU A 851 -10.63 -57.19 86.20
CA GLU A 851 -9.34 -56.51 86.06
C GLU A 851 -9.24 -55.77 84.72
N LEU A 852 -9.85 -56.31 83.67
CA LEU A 852 -9.82 -55.72 82.34
C LEU A 852 -10.56 -54.38 82.30
N GLU A 853 -11.66 -54.19 83.04
CA GLU A 853 -12.37 -52.90 83.15
C GLU A 853 -11.53 -51.82 83.86
N ASN A 854 -10.75 -52.19 84.88
CA ASN A 854 -9.80 -51.29 85.56
C ASN A 854 -8.64 -50.88 84.64
N ILE A 855 -8.15 -51.81 83.82
CA ILE A 855 -7.12 -51.53 82.80
C ILE A 855 -7.70 -50.67 81.66
N TYR A 856 -8.92 -50.95 81.20
CA TYR A 856 -9.61 -50.14 80.18
C TYR A 856 -9.81 -48.70 80.65
N SER A 857 -10.17 -48.51 81.93
CA SER A 857 -10.30 -47.19 82.57
C SER A 857 -8.96 -46.45 82.61
N SER A 858 -7.87 -47.16 82.92
CA SER A 858 -6.51 -46.59 82.89
C SER A 858 -6.05 -46.24 81.46
N ILE A 859 -6.45 -47.04 80.47
CA ILE A 859 -6.17 -46.79 79.04
C ILE A 859 -7.02 -45.62 78.52
N LEU A 860 -8.28 -45.45 78.93
CA LEU A 860 -9.09 -44.27 78.60
C LEU A 860 -8.48 -42.98 79.17
N ASN A 861 -8.07 -43.01 80.44
CA ASN A 861 -7.37 -41.88 81.06
C ASN A 861 -6.05 -41.57 80.34
N SER A 862 -5.32 -42.59 79.89
CA SER A 862 -4.12 -42.41 79.04
C SER A 862 -4.45 -41.84 77.65
N ARG A 863 -5.57 -42.27 77.05
CA ARG A 863 -6.05 -41.82 75.73
C ARG A 863 -6.43 -40.34 75.73
N ASN A 864 -6.85 -39.80 76.87
CA ASN A 864 -7.15 -38.37 77.04
C ASN A 864 -5.89 -37.47 76.97
N VAL A 865 -4.68 -38.03 77.06
CA VAL A 865 -3.40 -37.29 76.89
C VAL A 865 -3.02 -37.13 75.41
N ILE A 866 -3.53 -38.00 74.52
CA ILE A 866 -3.20 -37.97 73.08
C ILE A 866 -3.62 -36.66 72.39
N PRO A 867 -4.81 -36.06 72.67
CA PRO A 867 -5.16 -34.73 72.17
C PRO A 867 -4.21 -33.61 72.61
N GLU A 868 -3.59 -33.71 73.78
CA GLU A 868 -2.63 -32.70 74.26
C GLU A 868 -1.28 -32.82 73.53
N LEU A 869 -0.83 -34.05 73.27
CA LEU A 869 0.36 -34.30 72.43
C LEU A 869 0.15 -33.85 70.98
N GLN A 870 -1.07 -34.01 70.43
CA GLN A 870 -1.43 -33.46 69.11
C GLN A 870 -1.48 -31.92 69.09
N ARG A 871 -1.89 -31.27 70.19
CA ARG A 871 -1.74 -29.80 70.33
C ARG A 871 -0.26 -29.39 70.37
N PHE A 872 0.60 -30.15 71.06
CA PHE A 872 2.04 -29.87 71.10
C PHE A 872 2.75 -29.99 69.75
N SER A 873 2.35 -30.92 68.88
CA SER A 873 2.94 -31.02 67.52
C SER A 873 2.50 -29.87 66.60
N LEU A 874 1.25 -29.43 66.69
CA LEU A 874 0.75 -28.24 65.98
C LEU A 874 1.42 -26.94 66.43
N VAL A 875 1.72 -26.78 67.72
CA VAL A 875 2.49 -25.63 68.24
C VAL A 875 3.95 -25.65 67.77
N LYS A 876 4.50 -26.83 67.44
CA LYS A 876 5.87 -26.95 66.92
C LYS A 876 5.96 -26.51 65.45
N THR A 877 4.95 -26.81 64.63
CA THR A 877 4.92 -26.41 63.21
C THR A 877 4.54 -24.95 62.97
N SER A 878 3.97 -24.23 63.95
CA SER A 878 3.77 -22.78 63.85
C SER A 878 5.07 -21.99 64.01
N LYS A 879 5.91 -22.31 65.00
CA LYS A 879 7.21 -21.62 65.23
C LYS A 879 8.18 -21.74 64.05
N ASP A 880 8.10 -22.84 63.29
CA ASP A 880 8.89 -23.05 62.06
C ASP A 880 8.41 -22.20 60.85
N ARG A 881 7.30 -21.46 60.97
CA ARG A 881 6.92 -20.42 59.99
C ARG A 881 7.57 -19.08 60.32
N ASP A 882 7.49 -18.65 61.57
CA ASP A 882 7.95 -17.32 61.99
C ASP A 882 9.46 -17.14 61.75
N LEU A 883 10.26 -18.17 62.04
CA LEU A 883 11.72 -18.16 61.77
C LEU A 883 12.10 -18.07 60.29
N ARG A 884 11.18 -18.36 59.34
CA ARG A 884 11.44 -18.23 57.89
C ARG A 884 11.23 -16.82 57.36
N SER A 885 10.69 -15.90 58.16
CA SER A 885 10.58 -14.48 57.79
C SER A 885 11.91 -13.72 57.84
N PHE A 886 12.90 -14.23 58.57
CA PHE A 886 14.11 -13.49 58.94
C PHE A 886 15.36 -13.76 58.08
N SER A 887 15.27 -14.61 57.04
CA SER A 887 16.45 -15.03 56.25
C SER A 887 16.54 -14.42 54.84
N TYR A 888 15.83 -13.34 54.55
CA TYR A 888 15.77 -12.76 53.20
C TYR A 888 16.88 -11.74 52.88
N ASP A 889 17.54 -11.16 53.89
CA ASP A 889 18.48 -10.04 53.71
C ASP A 889 19.97 -10.44 53.54
N LEU A 890 20.30 -11.75 53.48
CA LEU A 890 21.69 -12.23 53.55
C LEU A 890 22.12 -13.19 52.42
N TYR A 891 21.78 -12.86 51.17
CA TYR A 891 22.49 -13.38 49.99
C TYR A 891 22.48 -12.39 48.80
N GLN A 892 23.46 -11.48 48.76
CA GLN A 892 23.91 -10.86 47.50
C GLN A 892 25.19 -11.57 47.03
N PRO A 893 25.23 -12.14 45.81
CA PRO A 893 26.48 -12.56 45.20
C PRO A 893 27.25 -11.32 44.71
N GLY A 894 28.47 -11.14 45.19
CA GLY A 894 29.38 -10.13 44.64
C GLY A 894 29.81 -10.51 43.23
N TYR A 895 29.55 -9.64 42.26
CA TYR A 895 30.06 -9.74 40.89
C TYR A 895 31.04 -8.59 40.63
N ASP A 896 32.31 -8.82 40.95
CA ASP A 896 33.41 -8.14 40.26
C ASP A 896 33.54 -8.73 38.86
N PHE A 897 33.49 -7.90 37.82
CA PHE A 897 34.18 -8.16 36.56
C PHE A 897 34.54 -6.84 35.86
N SER A 898 35.72 -6.84 35.25
CA SER A 898 36.30 -5.77 34.43
C SER A 898 35.71 -5.72 33.03
#